data_AF-F6IHV5-F1
#
_entry.id   AF-F6IHV5-F1
#
_cell.length_a   1.000
_cell.length_b   1.000
_cell.length_c   1.000
_cell.angle_alpha   90.00
_cell.angle_beta   90.00
_cell.angle_gamma   90.00
#
_symmetry.space_group_name_H-M   'P 1'
#
loop_
_entity.id
_entity.type
_entity.pdbx_description
1 polymer ?
#
loop_
_entity_poly.entity_id
_entity_poly.type
_entity_poly.pdbx_seq_one_letter_code
_entity_poly.pdbx_strand_id
1 'polypeptide(L)'
;MSTTQKGNAFRDAVAQLLRAAGFSHTETEVQLGYKNADVSAVWLRDEVAGEQRYAFETKAYSSSLKLGECSQFAYDYGPLISNDTIDQAWLVSQGPITPEGRKAAQSQRGLQAMTFAELQRRLMRLDPYLKALVEAHQRSRLAEYYVPPETATGEDLAAFVEAWQAEQDAPPLFVLGPYGKGKSTFANHLAATMAARALDDPTARVPILVRLGEIADEQSLEGLLGKVLASQHRVPGYHFDTFAALNRNGRFLVIYDGFDEMKHGLTPSKFQTVLAELMKLDQGDARILVLGRDTAFHDDVEFKAVIDGVETTPAGRSVPTPGRRAYRHVEIRGFTPDEARSYVERYFPIRAAEEQDGPATDPKWVEQRVAELVSGRFDQLLERPVHAQMLCEIAAHSDQLRTDMSVYELFDSFVHYLLLRELEKRGRDKDFPIKVRRRFNASLAWWLWERGGASTTTLNDIPQSLCDEAARDISHSLQKEEMRRELIQGCLIEKGAQTIYFHRSIQEFLAAEYLIETDLLQRGGYGANWLQTLTSAVTPEVIEFVVAGANVNLERRERALKWFDALSSARAYRVPLAGFDLFIQLAKAVDGTLPAVPDSPWLVWLAFFMRTGAKDFAHRGRNTFPVLADMLLAARDADREVQAAILYALSRILFHARGGQDGSVALAASAHLPVERIKALVAEAAAKKSERQIVRYNEDYLLWSLLRSWRVERNDADVLTLMIDVTRMHDDAMGVMPDGFDSDVDNPQQTVSLTVQSLYVALGNRKPPVSERDIDAIRPFFNDAKLRAAFSPVEIIHRQTAPVLETAPPVRVAKPKLGLRTAQRE
;
A
#
# COMPACT_ATOMS: atom_id res chain seq x y z
N MET A 1 33.34 -15.94 24.15
CA MET A 1 34.18 -14.80 24.56
C MET A 1 34.79 -15.07 25.92
N SER A 2 36.09 -14.80 26.10
CA SER A 2 36.78 -14.83 27.39
C SER A 2 36.30 -13.69 28.30
N THR A 3 36.58 -13.76 29.61
CA THR A 3 36.22 -12.70 30.58
C THR A 3 36.81 -11.35 30.19
N THR A 4 38.07 -11.33 29.74
CA THR A 4 38.74 -10.11 29.25
C THR A 4 38.09 -9.56 27.97
N GLN A 5 37.70 -10.42 27.04
CA GLN A 5 36.98 -9.98 25.82
C GLN A 5 35.62 -9.35 26.16
N LYS A 6 34.89 -9.90 27.14
CA LYS A 6 33.62 -9.33 27.61
C LYS A 6 33.83 -7.98 28.30
N GLY A 7 34.87 -7.86 29.12
CA GLY A 7 35.24 -6.59 29.78
C GLY A 7 35.59 -5.51 28.76
N ASN A 8 36.48 -5.81 27.80
CA ASN A 8 36.88 -4.86 26.76
C ASN A 8 35.69 -4.43 25.89
N ALA A 9 34.82 -5.36 25.49
CA ALA A 9 33.63 -5.03 24.71
C ALA A 9 32.68 -4.08 25.47
N PHE A 10 32.50 -4.27 26.78
CA PHE A 10 31.67 -3.39 27.59
C PHE A 10 32.30 -2.00 27.77
N ARG A 11 33.61 -1.92 28.03
CA ARG A 11 34.37 -0.67 28.04
C ARG A 11 34.19 0.10 26.73
N ASP A 12 34.38 -0.57 25.60
CA ASP A 12 34.30 0.05 24.28
C ASP A 12 32.87 0.55 23.98
N ALA A 13 31.84 -0.19 24.44
CA ALA A 13 30.45 0.26 24.35
C ALA A 13 30.18 1.52 25.19
N VAL A 14 30.72 1.59 26.41
CA VAL A 14 30.63 2.80 27.27
C VAL A 14 31.34 3.99 26.60
N ALA A 15 32.56 3.81 26.11
CA ALA A 15 33.30 4.85 25.42
C ALA A 15 32.58 5.37 24.17
N GLN A 16 32.02 4.46 23.36
CA GLN A 16 31.26 4.83 22.16
C GLN A 16 30.00 5.64 22.52
N LEU A 17 29.29 5.25 23.58
CA LEU A 17 28.10 5.96 24.05
C LEU A 17 28.44 7.36 24.56
N LEU A 18 29.56 7.52 25.30
CA LEU A 18 30.00 8.82 25.81
C LEU A 18 30.39 9.77 24.67
N ARG A 19 31.13 9.30 23.66
CA ARG A 19 31.44 10.09 22.45
C ARG A 19 30.16 10.59 21.79
N ALA A 20 29.21 9.68 21.59
CA ALA A 20 27.93 9.99 20.97
C ALA A 20 27.09 10.97 21.79
N ALA A 21 27.28 11.02 23.11
CA ALA A 21 26.62 11.97 24.00
C ALA A 21 27.28 13.36 24.06
N GLY A 22 28.40 13.57 23.33
CA GLY A 22 29.11 14.85 23.29
C GLY A 22 30.32 14.96 24.23
N PHE A 23 30.76 13.86 24.85
CA PHE A 23 32.01 13.87 25.59
C PHE A 23 33.19 13.91 24.60
N SER A 24 33.96 14.99 24.66
CA SER A 24 35.19 15.19 23.87
C SER A 24 36.35 14.39 24.46
N HIS A 25 37.42 14.18 23.68
CA HIS A 25 38.65 13.52 24.13
C HIS A 25 38.40 12.16 24.84
N THR A 26 37.45 11.37 24.35
CA THR A 26 37.10 10.09 24.97
C THR A 26 38.09 9.00 24.56
N GLU A 27 38.97 8.61 25.47
CA GLU A 27 40.04 7.61 25.29
C GLU A 27 39.84 6.40 26.21
N THR A 28 40.30 5.22 25.77
CA THR A 28 40.19 3.96 26.54
C THR A 28 41.56 3.55 27.08
N GLU A 29 41.61 2.92 28.27
CA GLU A 29 42.85 2.43 28.91
C GLU A 29 43.88 3.54 29.15
N VAL A 30 43.47 4.59 29.87
CA VAL A 30 44.27 5.80 30.08
C VAL A 30 44.88 5.81 31.48
N GLN A 31 46.20 6.05 31.56
CA GLN A 31 46.91 6.21 32.82
C GLN A 31 46.63 7.59 33.43
N LEU A 32 45.87 7.63 34.52
CA LEU A 32 45.53 8.83 35.28
C LEU A 32 46.22 8.80 36.65
N GLY A 33 47.37 9.48 36.75
CA GLY A 33 48.23 9.38 37.92
C GLY A 33 48.70 7.93 38.13
N TYR A 34 48.33 7.30 39.25
CA TYR A 34 48.71 5.93 39.58
C TYR A 34 47.71 4.86 39.13
N LYS A 35 46.53 5.24 38.60
CA LYS A 35 45.47 4.31 38.21
C LYS A 35 45.28 4.32 36.70
N ASN A 36 45.08 3.14 36.11
CA ASN A 36 44.60 3.01 34.73
C ASN A 36 43.07 3.02 34.73
N ALA A 37 42.50 4.03 34.10
CA ALA A 37 41.06 4.15 33.94
C ALA A 37 40.61 3.47 32.64
N ASP A 38 39.49 2.75 32.72
CA ASP A 38 38.91 2.06 31.57
C ASP A 38 38.54 3.05 30.45
N VAL A 39 37.95 4.19 30.82
CA VAL A 39 37.66 5.31 29.91
C VAL A 39 37.96 6.64 30.58
N SER A 40 38.59 7.58 29.86
CA SER A 40 38.69 8.99 30.26
C SER A 40 38.02 9.86 29.21
N ALA A 41 37.32 10.92 29.63
CA ALA A 41 36.64 11.83 28.71
C ALA A 41 36.49 13.24 29.29
N VAL A 42 36.28 14.23 28.43
CA VAL A 42 36.09 15.63 28.83
C VAL A 42 34.71 16.12 28.40
N TRP A 43 33.94 16.60 29.38
CA TRP A 43 32.67 17.27 29.15
C TRP A 43 32.87 18.78 29.09
N LEU A 44 32.62 19.37 27.93
CA LEU A 44 32.54 20.81 27.77
C LEU A 44 31.16 21.26 28.23
N ARG A 45 31.08 21.73 29.47
CA ARG A 45 29.86 22.39 29.95
C ARG A 45 29.83 23.76 29.27
N ASP A 46 28.68 24.11 28.71
CA ASP A 46 28.35 25.39 28.03
C ASP A 46 29.27 26.55 28.46
N GLU A 47 29.77 27.37 27.52
CA GLU A 47 31.01 28.19 27.56
C GLU A 47 31.36 28.90 28.89
N VAL A 48 30.38 29.11 29.76
CA VAL A 48 30.45 29.71 31.09
C VAL A 48 31.04 28.81 32.18
N ALA A 49 30.86 27.49 32.12
CA ALA A 49 31.15 26.59 33.24
C ALA A 49 32.47 25.79 33.13
N GLY A 50 33.17 25.91 32.00
CA GLY A 50 34.48 25.29 31.75
C GLY A 50 34.45 23.78 31.46
N GLU A 51 35.61 23.24 31.13
CA GLU A 51 35.85 21.81 30.91
C GLU A 51 35.77 21.02 32.22
N GLN A 52 35.09 19.88 32.20
CA GLN A 52 35.09 18.90 33.29
C GLN A 52 35.69 17.58 32.81
N ARG A 53 36.71 17.08 33.51
CA ARG A 53 37.39 15.82 33.24
C ARG A 53 36.74 14.67 34.00
N TYR A 54 36.36 13.65 33.26
CA TYR A 54 35.72 12.44 33.76
C TYR A 54 36.64 11.24 33.59
N ALA A 55 36.63 10.35 34.59
CA ALA A 55 37.11 8.99 34.46
C ALA A 55 35.94 8.01 34.66
N PHE A 56 35.95 6.90 33.95
CA PHE A 56 34.94 5.85 34.06
C PHE A 56 35.64 4.52 34.30
N GLU A 57 35.14 3.78 35.29
CA GLU A 57 35.51 2.39 35.56
C GLU A 57 34.32 1.51 35.17
N THR A 58 34.56 0.43 34.44
CA THR A 58 33.52 -0.43 33.87
C THR A 58 33.57 -1.83 34.45
N LYS A 59 32.40 -2.40 34.78
CA LYS A 59 32.30 -3.76 35.33
C LYS A 59 31.23 -4.56 34.60
N ALA A 60 31.66 -5.47 33.72
CA ALA A 60 30.82 -6.33 32.88
C ALA A 60 30.22 -7.56 33.61
N TYR A 61 29.89 -7.43 34.89
CA TYR A 61 29.25 -8.50 35.66
C TYR A 61 27.74 -8.49 35.44
N SER A 62 27.17 -9.66 35.17
CA SER A 62 25.70 -9.83 35.12
C SER A 62 25.07 -9.95 36.51
N SER A 63 25.85 -10.34 37.52
CA SER A 63 25.42 -10.41 38.93
C SER A 63 25.65 -9.08 39.66
N SER A 64 25.04 -8.93 40.84
CA SER A 64 25.15 -7.67 41.57
C SER A 64 26.58 -7.36 42.00
N LEU A 65 27.06 -6.17 41.64
CA LEU A 65 28.37 -5.67 42.04
C LEU A 65 28.43 -5.49 43.57
N LYS A 66 29.41 -6.13 44.20
CA LYS A 66 29.53 -6.24 45.65
C LYS A 66 30.28 -5.05 46.26
N LEU A 67 30.14 -4.90 47.59
CA LEU A 67 30.77 -3.83 48.38
C LEU A 67 32.28 -3.71 48.14
N GLY A 68 33.02 -4.82 48.07
CA GLY A 68 34.48 -4.80 47.91
C GLY A 68 34.94 -4.06 46.64
N GLU A 69 34.35 -4.37 45.49
CA GLU A 69 34.66 -3.72 44.21
C GLU A 69 34.31 -2.21 44.24
N CYS A 70 33.18 -1.86 44.87
CA CYS A 70 32.74 -0.48 44.97
C CYS A 70 33.64 0.36 45.89
N SER A 71 34.06 -0.23 47.01
CA SER A 71 35.04 0.38 47.93
C SER A 71 36.40 0.54 47.26
N GLN A 72 36.83 -0.46 46.48
CA GLN A 72 38.09 -0.39 45.73
C GLN A 72 38.05 0.74 44.70
N PHE A 73 36.95 0.89 43.96
CA PHE A 73 36.75 2.03 43.06
C PHE A 73 36.89 3.37 43.79
N ALA A 74 36.23 3.54 44.94
CA ALA A 74 36.34 4.78 45.69
C ALA A 74 37.75 5.05 46.22
N TYR A 75 38.47 4.00 46.63
CA TYR A 75 39.86 4.08 47.04
C TYR A 75 40.78 4.47 45.88
N ASP A 76 40.58 3.88 44.70
CA ASP A 76 41.42 4.09 43.52
C ASP A 76 41.24 5.51 42.94
N TYR A 77 40.00 5.98 42.80
CA TYR A 77 39.70 7.26 42.13
C TYR A 77 39.57 8.43 43.10
N GLY A 78 39.38 8.16 44.39
CA GLY A 78 39.18 9.20 45.39
C GLY A 78 40.32 10.24 45.44
N PRO A 79 41.58 9.79 45.58
CA PRO A 79 42.75 10.66 45.57
C PRO A 79 42.98 11.41 44.26
N LEU A 80 42.56 10.87 43.11
CA LEU A 80 42.68 11.54 41.81
C LEU A 80 41.78 12.79 41.73
N ILE A 81 40.61 12.75 42.36
CA ILE A 81 39.73 13.91 42.50
C ILE A 81 40.32 14.91 43.49
N SER A 82 40.79 14.44 44.66
CA SER A 82 41.37 15.32 45.68
C SER A 82 42.63 16.06 45.23
N ASN A 83 43.34 15.51 44.23
CA ASN A 83 44.54 16.11 43.64
C ASN A 83 44.25 16.83 42.31
N ASP A 84 42.99 17.14 42.00
CA ASP A 84 42.55 17.84 40.77
C ASP A 84 43.05 17.22 39.46
N THR A 85 43.34 15.92 39.45
CA THR A 85 43.72 15.17 38.24
C THR A 85 42.50 14.94 37.35
N ILE A 86 41.35 14.67 37.98
CA ILE A 86 40.03 14.55 37.36
C ILE A 86 38.99 15.24 38.22
N ASP A 87 37.87 15.64 37.62
CA ASP A 87 36.80 16.36 38.33
C ASP A 87 35.68 15.40 38.79
N GLN A 88 35.48 14.30 38.07
CA GLN A 88 34.47 13.27 38.35
C GLN A 88 35.01 11.87 38.01
N ALA A 89 34.59 10.85 38.78
CA ALA A 89 34.79 9.45 38.42
C ALA A 89 33.51 8.62 38.57
N TRP A 90 33.14 7.87 37.54
CA TRP A 90 31.89 7.10 37.49
C TRP A 90 32.16 5.60 37.35
N LEU A 91 31.69 4.81 38.29
CA LEU A 91 31.65 3.35 38.21
C LEU A 91 30.38 2.94 37.46
N VAL A 92 30.56 2.31 36.29
CA VAL A 92 29.47 1.86 35.42
C VAL A 92 29.42 0.33 35.42
N SER A 93 28.36 -0.24 35.98
CA SER A 93 28.16 -1.70 36.02
C SER A 93 27.13 -2.16 34.99
N GLN A 94 27.38 -3.30 34.34
CA GLN A 94 26.38 -3.92 33.46
C GLN A 94 25.20 -4.49 34.26
N GLY A 95 25.48 -5.08 35.42
CA GLY A 95 24.49 -5.64 36.35
C GLY A 95 24.10 -4.67 37.48
N PRO A 96 23.19 -5.08 38.38
CA PRO A 96 22.78 -4.27 39.53
C PRO A 96 23.95 -3.96 40.48
N ILE A 97 23.84 -2.90 41.28
CA ILE A 97 24.82 -2.56 42.32
C ILE A 97 24.14 -2.70 43.68
N THR A 98 24.76 -3.37 44.66
CA THR A 98 24.14 -3.51 45.99
C THR A 98 24.00 -2.13 46.67
N PRO A 99 22.98 -1.92 47.54
CA PRO A 99 22.80 -0.65 48.24
C PRO A 99 24.04 -0.19 49.01
N GLU A 100 24.69 -1.11 49.71
CA GLU A 100 25.92 -0.84 50.47
C GLU A 100 27.09 -0.52 49.55
N GLY A 101 27.19 -1.21 48.41
CA GLY A 101 28.20 -0.96 47.39
C GLY A 101 28.05 0.42 46.77
N ARG A 102 26.82 0.81 46.39
CA ARG A 102 26.55 2.15 45.86
C ARG A 102 26.93 3.24 46.86
N LYS A 103 26.59 3.05 48.15
CA LYS A 103 26.97 3.99 49.21
C LYS A 103 28.49 4.10 49.37
N ALA A 104 29.22 3.00 49.27
CA ALA A 104 30.68 2.99 49.36
C ALA A 104 31.36 3.66 48.15
N ALA A 105 30.87 3.40 46.93
CA ALA A 105 31.40 4.03 45.72
C ALA A 105 31.10 5.54 45.66
N GLN A 106 30.06 6.01 46.37
CA GLN A 106 29.65 7.42 46.44
C GLN A 106 30.11 8.11 47.74
N SER A 107 31.23 7.67 48.31
CA SER A 107 31.73 8.14 49.61
C SER A 107 32.18 9.60 49.63
N GLN A 108 32.55 10.18 48.48
CA GLN A 108 32.95 11.58 48.34
C GLN A 108 32.33 12.24 47.11
N ARG A 109 32.30 13.59 47.12
CA ARG A 109 31.82 14.38 45.99
C ARG A 109 32.68 14.09 44.76
N GLY A 110 32.03 13.93 43.60
CA GLY A 110 32.68 13.61 42.34
C GLY A 110 32.76 12.13 42.03
N LEU A 111 32.57 11.24 43.01
CA LEU A 111 32.40 9.82 42.75
C LEU A 111 30.92 9.48 42.56
N GLN A 112 30.62 8.66 41.55
CA GLN A 112 29.29 8.12 41.29
C GLN A 112 29.37 6.64 40.94
N ALA A 113 28.34 5.88 41.29
CA ALA A 113 28.15 4.52 40.81
C ALA A 113 26.76 4.38 40.23
N MET A 114 26.68 3.79 39.04
CA MET A 114 25.43 3.60 38.32
C MET A 114 25.47 2.36 37.43
N THR A 115 24.31 1.84 37.07
CA THR A 115 24.24 0.80 36.04
C THR A 115 24.41 1.41 34.65
N PHE A 116 24.71 0.60 33.65
CA PHE A 116 24.76 1.05 32.26
C PHE A 116 23.41 1.62 31.81
N ALA A 117 22.29 1.01 32.23
CA ALA A 117 20.95 1.51 31.96
C ALA A 117 20.69 2.89 32.61
N GLU A 118 21.18 3.11 33.82
CA GLU A 118 21.10 4.41 34.49
C GLU A 118 21.94 5.47 33.78
N LEU A 119 23.15 5.11 33.30
CA LEU A 119 23.96 5.99 32.47
C LEU A 119 23.21 6.39 31.20
N GLN A 120 22.66 5.42 30.47
CA GLN A 120 21.87 5.66 29.26
C GLN A 120 20.69 6.62 29.51
N ARG A 121 19.94 6.42 30.61
CA ARG A 121 18.83 7.31 31.01
C ARG A 121 19.30 8.71 31.40
N ARG A 122 20.51 8.84 31.94
CA ARG A 122 21.10 10.13 32.34
C ARG A 122 21.59 10.93 31.13
N LEU A 123 22.07 10.26 30.08
CA LEU A 123 22.56 10.90 28.85
C LEU A 123 21.42 11.44 27.98
N MET A 124 20.31 10.72 27.88
CA MET A 124 19.11 11.17 27.15
C MET A 124 17.87 11.10 28.05
N ARG A 125 17.34 12.26 28.46
CA ARG A 125 16.30 12.36 29.48
C ARG A 125 14.90 12.13 28.93
N LEU A 126 14.56 10.87 28.68
CA LEU A 126 13.31 10.46 28.03
C LEU A 126 12.07 10.45 28.93
N ASP A 127 12.22 10.62 30.25
CA ASP A 127 11.10 10.62 31.20
C ASP A 127 9.92 11.53 30.82
N PRO A 128 10.11 12.78 30.33
CA PRO A 128 8.98 13.63 29.92
C PRO A 128 8.21 13.04 28.74
N TYR A 129 8.92 12.44 27.78
CA TYR A 129 8.34 11.78 26.62
C TYR A 129 7.57 10.51 27.04
N LEU A 130 8.14 9.68 27.91
CA LEU A 130 7.47 8.48 28.43
C LEU A 130 6.17 8.84 29.18
N LYS A 131 6.21 9.88 30.02
CA LYS A 131 5.01 10.38 30.72
C LYS A 131 3.96 10.88 29.75
N ALA A 132 4.35 11.60 28.70
CA ALA A 132 3.42 12.07 27.67
C ALA A 132 2.69 10.90 26.97
N LEU A 133 3.38 9.80 26.68
CA LEU A 133 2.74 8.60 26.11
C LEU A 133 1.70 7.98 27.06
N VAL A 134 2.07 7.80 28.33
CA VAL A 134 1.17 7.24 29.35
C VAL A 134 -0.05 8.13 29.57
N GLU A 135 0.16 9.45 29.70
CA GLU A 135 -0.92 10.42 29.88
C GLU A 135 -1.86 10.48 28.67
N ALA A 136 -1.33 10.45 27.45
CA ALA A 136 -2.14 10.43 26.24
C ALA A 136 -3.03 9.18 26.16
N HIS A 137 -2.48 8.01 26.51
CA HIS A 137 -3.25 6.76 26.57
C HIS A 137 -4.34 6.80 27.63
N GLN A 138 -4.05 7.27 28.84
CA GLN A 138 -5.05 7.41 29.91
C GLN A 138 -6.18 8.36 29.52
N ARG A 139 -5.85 9.53 28.92
CA ARG A 139 -6.85 10.50 28.45
C ARG A 139 -7.77 9.92 27.39
N SER A 140 -7.28 9.01 26.56
CA SER A 140 -8.10 8.37 25.51
C SER A 140 -9.12 7.36 26.05
N ARG A 141 -9.01 6.94 27.32
CA ARG A 141 -9.82 5.86 27.93
C ARG A 141 -9.74 4.52 27.19
N LEU A 142 -8.80 4.37 26.26
CA LEU A 142 -8.64 3.19 25.41
C LEU A 142 -8.60 1.89 26.22
N ALA A 143 -7.93 1.91 27.39
CA ALA A 143 -7.84 0.75 28.27
C ALA A 143 -9.20 0.14 28.66
N GLU A 144 -10.27 0.94 28.72
CA GLU A 144 -11.60 0.49 29.15
C GLU A 144 -12.29 -0.39 28.12
N TYR A 145 -12.01 -0.18 26.83
CA TYR A 145 -12.65 -0.87 25.71
C TYR A 145 -11.65 -1.56 24.77
N TYR A 146 -10.37 -1.61 25.16
CA TYR A 146 -9.32 -2.26 24.38
C TYR A 146 -9.61 -3.76 24.23
N VAL A 147 -9.57 -4.23 22.99
CA VAL A 147 -9.54 -5.64 22.64
C VAL A 147 -8.14 -5.95 22.13
N PRO A 148 -7.38 -6.84 22.80
CA PRO A 148 -6.07 -7.26 22.32
C PRO A 148 -6.17 -7.83 20.90
N PRO A 149 -5.38 -7.32 19.95
CA PRO A 149 -5.38 -7.85 18.60
C PRO A 149 -4.63 -9.17 18.55
N GLU A 150 -5.09 -10.05 17.66
CA GLU A 150 -4.42 -11.31 17.35
C GLU A 150 -3.86 -11.31 15.94
N THR A 151 -2.90 -12.20 15.72
CA THR A 151 -2.38 -12.53 14.40
C THR A 151 -3.42 -13.28 13.58
N ALA A 152 -3.23 -13.36 12.27
CA ALA A 152 -4.05 -14.17 11.37
C ALA A 152 -4.07 -15.67 11.75
N THR A 153 -3.07 -16.14 12.49
CA THR A 153 -2.99 -17.51 13.01
C THR A 153 -3.63 -17.69 14.40
N GLY A 154 -4.19 -16.62 14.98
CA GLY A 154 -4.87 -16.65 16.28
C GLY A 154 -3.94 -16.55 17.50
N GLU A 155 -2.73 -16.00 17.33
CA GLU A 155 -1.80 -15.73 18.44
C GLU A 155 -1.96 -14.31 18.95
N ASP A 156 -1.83 -14.07 20.26
CA ASP A 156 -1.82 -12.71 20.83
C ASP A 156 -0.65 -11.89 20.27
N LEU A 157 -0.96 -10.75 19.64
CA LEU A 157 0.06 -9.96 18.94
C LEU A 157 1.04 -9.30 19.92
N ALA A 158 0.61 -8.93 21.13
CA ALA A 158 1.50 -8.33 22.12
C ALA A 158 2.53 -9.35 22.61
N ALA A 159 2.10 -10.57 22.92
CA ALA A 159 2.95 -11.68 23.30
C ALA A 159 3.93 -12.06 22.19
N PHE A 160 3.47 -12.09 20.93
CA PHE A 160 4.34 -12.32 19.78
C PHE A 160 5.44 -11.25 19.67
N VAL A 161 5.07 -9.97 19.84
CA VAL A 161 6.02 -8.84 19.81
C VAL A 161 6.98 -8.88 21.01
N GLU A 162 6.52 -9.29 22.19
CA GLU A 162 7.38 -9.49 23.36
C GLU A 162 8.39 -10.62 23.14
N ALA A 163 7.96 -11.76 22.59
CA ALA A 163 8.84 -12.87 22.24
C ALA A 163 9.89 -12.47 21.20
N TRP A 164 9.46 -11.80 20.12
CA TRP A 164 10.36 -11.29 19.07
C TRP A 164 11.39 -10.29 19.61
N GLN A 165 11.03 -9.42 20.55
CA GLN A 165 11.97 -8.49 21.16
C GLN A 165 13.10 -9.19 21.93
N ALA A 166 12.81 -10.35 22.52
CA ALA A 166 13.76 -11.13 23.32
C ALA A 166 14.71 -12.01 22.48
N GLU A 167 14.39 -12.26 21.21
CA GLU A 167 15.24 -13.04 20.31
C GLU A 167 16.59 -12.37 20.06
N GLN A 168 17.66 -13.15 19.92
CA GLN A 168 18.97 -12.63 19.52
C GLN A 168 18.99 -12.38 18.01
N ASP A 169 19.55 -11.25 17.59
CA ASP A 169 19.68 -10.87 16.18
C ASP A 169 18.35 -10.96 15.40
N ALA A 170 17.25 -10.50 16.01
CA ALA A 170 15.94 -10.51 15.40
C ALA A 170 15.84 -9.48 14.26
N PRO A 171 15.31 -9.85 13.07
CA PRO A 171 15.08 -8.87 11.99
C PRO A 171 13.98 -7.88 12.38
N PRO A 172 13.90 -6.71 11.71
CA PRO A 172 12.74 -5.83 11.80
C PRO A 172 11.43 -6.61 11.57
N LEU A 173 10.41 -6.27 12.36
CA LEU A 173 9.09 -6.90 12.32
C LEU A 173 8.07 -5.98 11.67
N PHE A 174 7.35 -6.49 10.68
CA PHE A 174 6.24 -5.84 10.01
C PHE A 174 4.91 -6.44 10.48
N VAL A 175 4.04 -5.61 11.05
CA VAL A 175 2.66 -5.95 11.36
C VAL A 175 1.78 -5.40 10.25
N LEU A 176 1.27 -6.31 9.43
CA LEU A 176 0.52 -6.00 8.23
C LEU A 176 -0.97 -6.23 8.44
N GLY A 177 -1.79 -5.38 7.84
CA GLY A 177 -3.20 -5.70 7.68
C GLY A 177 -3.98 -4.55 7.06
N PRO A 178 -5.19 -4.79 6.54
CA PRO A 178 -6.02 -3.76 5.96
C PRO A 178 -6.29 -2.59 6.93
N TYR A 179 -6.83 -1.49 6.41
CA TYR A 179 -7.22 -0.37 7.26
C TYR A 179 -8.25 -0.79 8.32
N GLY A 180 -8.28 -0.07 9.43
CA GLY A 180 -9.31 -0.24 10.44
C GLY A 180 -9.18 -1.49 11.32
N LYS A 181 -8.13 -2.31 11.14
CA LYS A 181 -7.85 -3.52 11.96
C LYS A 181 -7.14 -3.23 13.30
N GLY A 182 -6.98 -1.96 13.68
CA GLY A 182 -6.46 -1.60 15.01
C GLY A 182 -4.93 -1.49 15.14
N LYS A 183 -4.18 -1.38 14.03
CA LYS A 183 -2.71 -1.22 14.03
C LYS A 183 -2.24 -0.03 14.88
N SER A 184 -2.73 1.18 14.60
CA SER A 184 -2.35 2.39 15.35
C SER A 184 -2.81 2.32 16.81
N THR A 185 -3.97 1.70 17.08
CA THR A 185 -4.45 1.42 18.44
C THR A 185 -3.50 0.51 19.21
N PHE A 186 -3.01 -0.56 18.55
CA PHE A 186 -2.00 -1.45 19.10
C PHE A 186 -0.68 -0.73 19.35
N ALA A 187 -0.19 0.07 18.39
CA ALA A 187 1.04 0.85 18.55
C ALA A 187 0.95 1.80 19.74
N ASN A 188 -0.16 2.52 19.89
CA ASN A 188 -0.42 3.41 21.03
C ASN A 188 -0.46 2.65 22.36
N HIS A 189 -1.18 1.52 22.39
CA HIS A 189 -1.30 0.69 23.59
C HIS A 189 0.05 0.09 24.00
N LEU A 190 0.80 -0.49 23.04
CA LEU A 190 2.11 -1.05 23.25
C LEU A 190 3.10 0.01 23.77
N ALA A 191 3.15 1.18 23.12
CA ALA A 191 4.03 2.26 23.51
C ALA A 191 3.71 2.78 24.92
N ALA A 192 2.44 2.93 25.28
CA ALA A 192 2.05 3.37 26.62
C ALA A 192 2.40 2.33 27.70
N THR A 193 2.12 1.05 27.45
CA THR A 193 2.43 -0.05 28.38
C THR A 193 3.94 -0.18 28.58
N MET A 194 4.72 -0.11 27.50
CA MET A 194 6.19 -0.13 27.59
C MET A 194 6.74 1.13 28.27
N ALA A 195 6.14 2.30 28.03
CA ALA A 195 6.55 3.55 28.68
C ALA A 195 6.32 3.50 30.19
N ALA A 196 5.18 2.97 30.64
CA ALA A 196 4.90 2.75 32.05
C ALA A 196 5.94 1.81 32.69
N ARG A 197 6.26 0.68 32.03
CA ARG A 197 7.32 -0.24 32.47
C ARG A 197 8.69 0.43 32.54
N ALA A 198 9.06 1.23 31.53
CA ALA A 198 10.35 1.94 31.50
C ALA A 198 10.46 3.08 32.52
N LEU A 199 9.33 3.65 32.96
CA LEU A 199 9.31 4.62 34.05
C LEU A 199 9.60 3.95 35.40
N ASP A 200 9.10 2.73 35.61
CA ASP A 200 9.30 1.93 36.83
C ASP A 200 10.66 1.22 36.87
N ASP A 201 11.05 0.61 35.74
CA ASP A 201 12.32 -0.10 35.57
C ASP A 201 13.23 0.65 34.58
N PRO A 202 14.31 1.31 35.05
CA PRO A 202 15.27 1.96 34.18
C PRO A 202 15.96 1.01 33.19
N THR A 203 15.98 -0.30 33.42
CA THR A 203 16.60 -1.27 32.51
C THR A 203 15.68 -1.70 31.36
N ALA A 204 14.37 -1.51 31.49
CA ALA A 204 13.40 -1.85 30.46
C ALA A 204 13.60 -1.02 29.18
N ARG A 205 13.35 -1.66 28.02
CA ARG A 205 13.44 -1.05 26.70
C ARG A 205 12.42 0.09 26.57
N VAL A 206 12.84 1.21 25.97
CA VAL A 206 12.02 2.41 25.80
C VAL A 206 11.34 2.42 24.43
N PRO A 207 10.02 2.65 24.34
CA PRO A 207 9.31 2.73 23.06
C PRO A 207 9.48 4.11 22.41
N ILE A 208 9.88 4.17 21.15
CA ILE A 208 9.95 5.39 20.33
C ILE A 208 8.88 5.30 19.25
N LEU A 209 7.72 5.92 19.48
CA LEU A 209 6.59 5.91 18.56
C LEU A 209 6.72 7.05 17.56
N VAL A 210 6.78 6.70 16.28
CA VAL A 210 6.85 7.60 15.15
C VAL A 210 5.62 7.39 14.28
N ARG A 211 4.76 8.41 14.20
CA ARG A 211 3.64 8.44 13.26
C ARG A 211 4.11 8.98 11.91
N LEU A 212 4.25 8.11 10.93
CA LEU A 212 4.83 8.46 9.64
C LEU A 212 3.97 9.45 8.84
N GLY A 213 2.64 9.38 8.96
CA GLY A 213 1.70 10.32 8.32
C GLY A 213 1.84 11.78 8.77
N GLU A 214 2.29 12.03 10.01
CA GLU A 214 2.46 13.39 10.54
C GLU A 214 3.79 14.05 10.11
N ILE A 215 4.68 13.25 9.50
CA ILE A 215 6.10 13.58 9.29
C ILE A 215 6.53 13.26 7.84
N ALA A 216 5.57 13.06 6.92
CA ALA A 216 5.81 12.68 5.53
C ALA A 216 6.71 13.65 4.74
N ASP A 217 6.81 14.91 5.16
CA ASP A 217 7.62 15.94 4.50
C ASP A 217 9.12 15.91 4.89
N GLU A 218 9.51 15.16 5.93
CA GLU A 218 10.90 15.11 6.37
C GLU A 218 11.75 14.24 5.42
N GLN A 219 12.87 14.81 4.96
CA GLN A 219 13.75 14.17 3.98
C GLN A 219 14.83 13.27 4.59
N SER A 220 14.98 13.29 5.92
CA SER A 220 15.97 12.48 6.63
C SER A 220 15.44 11.90 7.94
N LEU A 221 16.03 10.78 8.35
CA LEU A 221 15.74 10.15 9.64
C LEU A 221 16.05 11.07 10.83
N GLU A 222 17.10 11.87 10.70
CA GLU A 222 17.53 12.89 11.69
C GLU A 222 16.45 13.96 11.88
N GLY A 223 15.90 14.50 10.78
CA GLY A 223 14.81 15.47 10.82
C GLY A 223 13.55 14.88 11.46
N LEU A 224 13.19 13.66 11.07
CA LEU A 224 12.04 12.93 11.60
C LEU A 224 12.15 12.72 13.12
N LEU A 225 13.28 12.19 13.61
CA LEU A 225 13.48 11.98 15.04
C LEU A 225 13.64 13.29 15.82
N GLY A 226 14.23 14.32 15.20
CA GLY A 226 14.33 15.66 15.77
C GLY A 226 12.96 16.32 15.95
N LYS A 227 12.05 16.14 15.00
CA LYS A 227 10.66 16.61 15.12
C LYS A 227 9.94 15.93 16.28
N VAL A 228 10.03 14.61 16.39
CA VAL A 228 9.39 13.84 17.47
C VAL A 228 10.00 14.19 18.84
N LEU A 229 11.30 13.96 19.01
CA LEU A 229 11.92 14.00 20.34
C LEU A 229 12.27 15.43 20.77
N ALA A 230 12.83 16.26 19.90
CA ALA A 230 13.25 17.61 20.29
C ALA A 230 12.12 18.66 20.16
N SER A 231 11.32 18.61 19.09
CA SER A 231 10.32 19.65 18.84
C SER A 231 8.99 19.39 19.55
N GLN A 232 8.39 18.21 19.34
CA GLN A 232 7.09 17.85 19.91
C GLN A 232 7.19 17.57 21.42
N HIS A 233 8.17 16.76 21.83
CA HIS A 233 8.29 16.30 23.22
C HIS A 233 9.37 17.00 24.05
N ARG A 234 10.20 17.85 23.44
CA ARG A 234 11.23 18.67 24.12
C ARG A 234 12.17 17.85 25.01
N VAL A 235 12.60 16.69 24.52
CA VAL A 235 13.53 15.79 25.21
C VAL A 235 14.89 16.49 25.41
N PRO A 236 15.32 16.74 26.65
CA PRO A 236 16.61 17.36 26.91
C PRO A 236 17.77 16.42 26.57
N GLY A 237 18.84 16.97 25.97
CA GLY A 237 20.03 16.20 25.59
C GLY A 237 19.83 15.30 24.38
N TYR A 238 18.81 15.58 23.55
CA TYR A 238 18.64 14.88 22.28
C TYR A 238 19.71 15.33 21.28
N HIS A 239 20.53 14.37 20.85
CA HIS A 239 21.32 14.42 19.64
C HIS A 239 21.17 13.10 18.89
N PHE A 240 21.21 13.15 17.55
CA PHE A 240 21.01 11.97 16.73
C PHE A 240 22.07 10.88 16.99
N ASP A 241 23.34 11.25 17.15
CA ASP A 241 24.40 10.30 17.45
C ASP A 241 24.16 9.58 18.78
N THR A 242 23.75 10.32 19.81
CA THR A 242 23.38 9.73 21.11
C THR A 242 22.21 8.76 20.95
N PHE A 243 21.18 9.15 20.19
CA PHE A 243 20.04 8.28 19.90
C PHE A 243 20.49 7.00 19.19
N ALA A 244 21.29 7.12 18.12
CA ALA A 244 21.77 5.99 17.33
C ALA A 244 22.63 5.04 18.16
N ALA A 245 23.49 5.57 19.03
CA ALA A 245 24.30 4.77 19.96
C ALA A 245 23.44 4.04 21.01
N LEU A 246 22.42 4.69 21.56
CA LEU A 246 21.46 4.06 22.47
C LEU A 246 20.64 2.97 21.77
N ASN A 247 20.17 3.25 20.55
CA ASN A 247 19.42 2.31 19.73
C ASN A 247 20.25 1.05 19.43
N ARG A 248 21.51 1.23 19.00
CA ARG A 248 22.44 0.13 18.71
C ARG A 248 22.69 -0.76 19.93
N ASN A 249 22.66 -0.18 21.13
CA ASN A 249 22.78 -0.91 22.40
C ASN A 249 21.45 -1.52 22.89
N GLY A 250 20.41 -1.56 22.04
CA GLY A 250 19.12 -2.18 22.34
C GLY A 250 18.26 -1.41 23.33
N ARG A 251 18.53 -0.12 23.55
CA ARG A 251 17.75 0.70 24.48
C ARG A 251 16.32 0.94 24.00
N PHE A 252 16.10 0.95 22.68
CA PHE A 252 14.84 1.35 22.08
C PHE A 252 14.12 0.22 21.36
N LEU A 253 12.79 0.30 21.37
CA LEU A 253 11.93 -0.26 20.34
C LEU A 253 11.42 0.91 19.51
N VAL A 254 11.86 1.02 18.26
CA VAL A 254 11.38 2.06 17.34
C VAL A 254 10.13 1.53 16.63
N ILE A 255 9.00 2.23 16.80
CA ILE A 255 7.69 1.85 16.28
C ILE A 255 7.32 2.85 15.19
N TYR A 256 7.30 2.39 13.94
CA TYR A 256 6.84 3.16 12.79
C TYR A 256 5.39 2.82 12.49
N ASP A 257 4.47 3.75 12.77
CA ASP A 257 3.03 3.60 12.51
C ASP A 257 2.61 4.39 11.27
N GLY A 258 1.75 3.81 10.43
CA GLY A 258 1.26 4.42 9.19
C GLY A 258 2.22 4.29 8.00
N PHE A 259 2.94 3.17 7.85
CA PHE A 259 3.90 2.99 6.75
C PHE A 259 3.27 3.08 5.35
N ASP A 260 2.02 2.65 5.18
CA ASP A 260 1.27 2.77 3.92
C ASP A 260 0.91 4.21 3.56
N GLU A 261 0.85 5.11 4.54
CA GLU A 261 0.58 6.52 4.31
C GLU A 261 1.76 7.22 3.60
N MET A 262 2.98 6.66 3.70
CA MET A 262 4.15 7.15 2.97
C MET A 262 4.21 6.68 1.52
N LYS A 263 3.56 5.55 1.17
CA LYS A 263 3.66 4.97 -0.20
C LYS A 263 2.99 5.85 -1.24
N HIS A 264 1.88 6.48 -0.88
CA HIS A 264 1.07 7.21 -1.85
C HIS A 264 1.82 8.47 -2.30
N GLY A 265 1.99 8.62 -3.62
CA GLY A 265 2.71 9.75 -4.23
C GLY A 265 4.22 9.55 -4.36
N LEU A 266 4.76 8.44 -3.87
CA LEU A 266 6.14 8.04 -4.12
C LEU A 266 6.20 7.04 -5.27
N THR A 267 7.19 7.18 -6.14
CA THR A 267 7.56 6.11 -7.06
C THR A 267 8.08 4.91 -6.27
N PRO A 268 7.98 3.67 -6.78
CA PRO A 268 8.54 2.49 -6.13
C PRO A 268 10.00 2.68 -5.68
N SER A 269 10.83 3.29 -6.53
CA SER A 269 12.22 3.65 -6.23
C SER A 269 12.39 4.64 -5.06
N LYS A 270 11.51 5.65 -4.96
CA LYS A 270 11.55 6.63 -3.88
C LYS A 270 11.05 6.03 -2.57
N PHE A 271 10.04 5.16 -2.64
CA PHE A 271 9.57 4.40 -1.48
C PHE A 271 10.65 3.45 -0.94
N GLN A 272 11.38 2.74 -1.80
CA GLN A 272 12.53 1.92 -1.38
C GLN A 272 13.63 2.76 -0.71
N THR A 273 13.86 3.99 -1.19
CA THR A 273 14.83 4.92 -0.60
C THR A 273 14.40 5.32 0.81
N VAL A 274 13.13 5.67 1.00
CA VAL A 274 12.55 6.01 2.31
C VAL A 274 12.65 4.82 3.27
N LEU A 275 12.29 3.62 2.82
CA LEU A 275 12.40 2.41 3.64
C LEU A 275 13.86 2.13 4.02
N ALA A 276 14.80 2.26 3.08
CA ALA A 276 16.23 2.11 3.37
C ALA A 276 16.72 3.13 4.42
N GLU A 277 16.22 4.37 4.37
CA GLU A 277 16.52 5.41 5.34
C GLU A 277 16.02 5.05 6.75
N LEU A 278 14.77 4.60 6.87
CA LEU A 278 14.19 4.17 8.16
C LEU A 278 14.93 2.96 8.76
N MET A 279 15.42 2.07 7.90
CA MET A 279 16.14 0.86 8.28
C MET A 279 17.63 1.11 8.62
N LYS A 280 18.16 2.32 8.48
CA LYS A 280 19.51 2.66 8.97
C LYS A 280 19.68 2.44 10.48
N LEU A 281 18.57 2.44 11.21
CA LEU A 281 18.52 2.13 12.64
C LEU A 281 18.66 0.64 12.96
N ASP A 282 18.58 -0.26 11.97
CA ASP A 282 18.70 -1.71 12.16
C ASP A 282 20.18 -2.10 12.36
N GLN A 283 20.74 -1.73 13.52
CA GLN A 283 22.12 -2.00 13.89
C GLN A 283 22.20 -2.53 15.32
N GLY A 284 23.07 -3.52 15.56
CA GLY A 284 23.29 -4.07 16.89
C GLY A 284 22.02 -4.70 17.48
N ASP A 285 21.68 -4.35 18.71
CA ASP A 285 20.52 -4.88 19.45
C ASP A 285 19.24 -4.06 19.26
N ALA A 286 19.20 -3.19 18.24
CA ALA A 286 18.03 -2.40 17.88
C ALA A 286 16.82 -3.30 17.58
N ARG A 287 15.62 -2.80 17.89
CA ARG A 287 14.35 -3.44 17.51
C ARG A 287 13.51 -2.42 16.78
N ILE A 288 13.05 -2.80 15.60
CA ILE A 288 12.23 -1.96 14.73
C ILE A 288 10.93 -2.71 14.42
N LEU A 289 9.82 -2.07 14.79
CA LEU A 289 8.46 -2.52 14.51
C LEU A 289 7.84 -1.57 13.49
N VAL A 290 7.34 -2.10 12.39
CA VAL A 290 6.68 -1.33 11.31
C VAL A 290 5.23 -1.78 11.23
N LEU A 291 4.29 -0.84 11.20
CA LEU A 291 2.86 -1.11 11.01
C LEU A 291 2.37 -0.47 9.72
N GLY A 292 1.71 -1.25 8.87
CA GLY A 292 1.22 -0.77 7.57
C GLY A 292 0.17 -1.66 6.93
N ARG A 293 -0.39 -1.23 5.80
CA ARG A 293 -1.29 -2.05 4.96
C ARG A 293 -0.54 -3.06 4.13
N ASP A 294 -1.09 -4.26 4.04
CA ASP A 294 -0.78 -5.30 3.05
C ASP A 294 -0.64 -4.73 1.62
N THR A 295 -1.47 -3.77 1.21
CA THR A 295 -1.46 -3.21 -0.15
C THR A 295 -0.22 -2.38 -0.48
N ALA A 296 0.57 -2.00 0.54
CA ALA A 296 1.91 -1.48 0.28
C ALA A 296 2.84 -2.57 -0.29
N PHE A 297 2.49 -3.84 -0.10
CA PHE A 297 3.28 -5.05 -0.34
C PHE A 297 2.72 -5.96 -1.46
N HIS A 298 1.43 -5.84 -1.84
CA HIS A 298 0.84 -6.69 -2.88
C HIS A 298 1.12 -6.21 -4.31
N ASP A 299 1.39 -7.21 -5.16
CA ASP A 299 1.66 -7.24 -6.60
C ASP A 299 2.98 -6.64 -7.13
N ASP A 300 3.72 -5.88 -6.32
CA ASP A 300 5.10 -5.48 -6.70
C ASP A 300 6.09 -6.59 -6.33
N VAL A 301 6.52 -7.36 -7.33
CA VAL A 301 7.66 -8.31 -7.23
C VAL A 301 8.88 -7.63 -6.59
N GLU A 302 9.10 -6.34 -6.89
CA GLU A 302 10.13 -5.51 -6.28
C GLU A 302 9.97 -5.39 -4.76
N PHE A 303 8.75 -5.24 -4.27
CA PHE A 303 8.52 -5.07 -2.84
C PHE A 303 8.64 -6.39 -2.07
N LYS A 304 8.20 -7.50 -2.66
CA LYS A 304 8.46 -8.83 -2.11
C LYS A 304 9.96 -9.11 -2.05
N ALA A 305 10.70 -8.71 -3.08
CA ALA A 305 12.16 -8.81 -3.10
C ALA A 305 12.80 -7.96 -1.97
N VAL A 306 12.26 -6.76 -1.69
CA VAL A 306 12.68 -5.92 -0.55
C VAL A 306 12.45 -6.60 0.80
N ILE A 307 11.29 -7.25 1.01
CA ILE A 307 10.96 -7.98 2.24
C ILE A 307 11.84 -9.22 2.40
N ASP A 308 12.07 -9.96 1.32
CA ASP A 308 12.89 -11.17 1.31
C ASP A 308 14.40 -10.84 1.34
N GLY A 309 14.78 -9.56 1.24
CA GLY A 309 16.17 -9.10 1.24
C GLY A 309 16.94 -9.52 -0.02
N VAL A 310 16.24 -9.70 -1.15
CA VAL A 310 16.79 -10.18 -2.42
C VAL A 310 16.63 -9.15 -3.53
N GLU A 311 17.50 -9.23 -4.52
CA GLU A 311 17.40 -8.52 -5.79
C GLU A 311 17.34 -9.53 -6.92
N THR A 312 16.62 -9.20 -7.99
CA THR A 312 16.59 -10.03 -9.19
C THR A 312 17.58 -9.47 -10.20
N THR A 313 18.59 -10.27 -10.54
CA THR A 313 19.53 -9.93 -11.61
C THR A 313 18.83 -9.83 -12.97
N PRO A 314 19.42 -9.14 -13.97
CA PRO A 314 18.84 -9.06 -15.32
C PRO A 314 18.58 -10.42 -16.00
N ALA A 315 19.22 -11.49 -15.52
CA ALA A 315 19.02 -12.87 -16.00
C ALA A 315 17.94 -13.64 -15.21
N GLY A 316 17.18 -12.98 -14.33
CA GLY A 316 16.09 -13.58 -13.54
C GLY A 316 16.53 -14.37 -12.30
N ARG A 317 17.82 -14.31 -11.92
CA ARG A 317 18.32 -14.97 -10.70
C ARG A 317 18.13 -14.07 -9.48
N SER A 318 17.48 -14.60 -8.44
CA SER A 318 17.41 -13.98 -7.11
C SER A 318 18.77 -14.07 -6.41
N VAL A 319 19.30 -12.93 -5.98
CA VAL A 319 20.56 -12.80 -5.24
C VAL A 319 20.32 -11.99 -3.96
N PRO A 320 20.97 -12.33 -2.82
CA PRO A 320 20.86 -11.52 -1.62
C PRO A 320 21.34 -10.09 -1.87
N THR A 321 20.59 -9.10 -1.39
CA THR A 321 20.96 -7.69 -1.49
C THR A 321 22.07 -7.41 -0.48
N PRO A 322 23.26 -6.91 -0.89
CA PRO A 322 24.33 -6.59 0.05
C PRO A 322 23.87 -5.60 1.13
N GLY A 323 24.01 -5.99 2.41
CA GLY A 323 23.67 -5.12 3.55
C GLY A 323 22.19 -5.05 3.92
N ARG A 324 21.29 -5.79 3.25
CA ARG A 324 19.87 -5.88 3.59
C ARG A 324 19.51 -7.32 3.96
N ARG A 325 19.02 -7.52 5.19
CA ARG A 325 18.48 -8.80 5.67
C ARG A 325 16.99 -8.91 5.33
N ALA A 326 16.48 -10.14 5.26
CA ALA A 326 15.05 -10.38 5.15
C ALA A 326 14.30 -9.86 6.39
N TYR A 327 13.14 -9.25 6.19
CA TYR A 327 12.26 -8.76 7.24
C TYR A 327 11.27 -9.84 7.67
N ARG A 328 10.90 -9.86 8.95
CA ARG A 328 9.82 -10.72 9.45
C ARG A 328 8.51 -9.98 9.29
N HIS A 329 7.44 -10.66 8.90
CA HIS A 329 6.10 -10.08 8.86
C HIS A 329 5.07 -10.98 9.55
N VAL A 330 4.01 -10.36 10.04
CA VAL A 330 2.84 -11.02 10.62
C VAL A 330 1.58 -10.23 10.25
N GLU A 331 0.50 -10.93 9.94
CA GLU A 331 -0.78 -10.29 9.62
C GLU A 331 -1.66 -10.17 10.86
N ILE A 332 -2.36 -9.04 11.02
CA ILE A 332 -3.36 -8.80 12.06
C ILE A 332 -4.76 -9.16 11.56
N ARG A 333 -5.52 -9.94 12.34
CA ARG A 333 -6.91 -10.29 11.99
C ARG A 333 -7.92 -9.23 12.42
N GLY A 334 -9.14 -9.33 11.89
CA GLY A 334 -10.29 -8.56 12.40
C GLY A 334 -10.82 -9.10 13.71
N PHE A 335 -11.82 -8.42 14.27
CA PHE A 335 -12.57 -8.94 15.41
C PHE A 335 -13.28 -10.24 15.04
N THR A 336 -13.24 -11.21 15.95
CA THR A 336 -14.26 -12.26 15.99
C THR A 336 -15.61 -11.65 16.41
N PRO A 337 -16.74 -12.32 16.13
CA PRO A 337 -18.04 -11.84 16.60
C PRO A 337 -18.07 -11.56 18.12
N ASP A 338 -17.43 -12.40 18.93
CA ASP A 338 -17.43 -12.23 20.39
C ASP A 338 -16.58 -11.04 20.84
N GLU A 339 -15.43 -10.82 20.19
CA GLU A 339 -14.60 -9.63 20.42
C GLU A 339 -15.30 -8.34 20.02
N ALA A 340 -15.98 -8.35 18.86
CA ALA A 340 -16.77 -7.23 18.38
C ALA A 340 -17.89 -6.87 19.34
N ARG A 341 -18.61 -7.88 19.87
CA ARG A 341 -19.66 -7.67 20.88
C ARG A 341 -19.08 -7.13 22.18
N SER A 342 -17.98 -7.72 22.66
CA SER A 342 -17.27 -7.22 23.85
C SER A 342 -16.77 -5.78 23.69
N TYR A 343 -16.33 -5.40 22.49
CA TYR A 343 -15.96 -4.03 22.17
C TYR A 343 -17.18 -3.10 22.29
N VAL A 344 -18.30 -3.44 21.64
CA VAL A 344 -19.53 -2.64 21.65
C VAL A 344 -20.08 -2.48 23.07
N GLU A 345 -20.15 -3.57 23.85
CA GLU A 345 -20.63 -3.56 25.25
C GLU A 345 -19.81 -2.62 26.15
N ARG A 346 -18.51 -2.48 25.89
CA ARG A 346 -17.62 -1.59 26.65
C ARG A 346 -17.59 -0.17 26.11
N TYR A 347 -17.55 0.00 24.79
CA TYR A 347 -17.37 1.29 24.14
C TYR A 347 -18.66 2.11 24.01
N PHE A 348 -19.78 1.48 23.64
CA PHE A 348 -21.03 2.21 23.38
C PHE A 348 -21.54 2.98 24.60
N PRO A 349 -21.56 2.43 25.84
CA PRO A 349 -21.98 3.19 27.02
C PRO A 349 -21.07 4.39 27.30
N ILE A 350 -19.76 4.26 27.06
CA ILE A 350 -18.81 5.37 27.21
C ILE A 350 -19.17 6.50 26.23
N ARG A 351 -19.42 6.14 24.98
CA ARG A 351 -19.78 7.09 23.93
C ARG A 351 -21.15 7.74 24.17
N ALA A 352 -22.15 6.95 24.57
CA ALA A 352 -23.51 7.44 24.86
C ALA A 352 -23.50 8.47 26.01
N ALA A 353 -22.63 8.30 27.00
CA ALA A 353 -22.48 9.24 28.11
C ALA A 353 -21.92 10.62 27.71
N GLU A 354 -21.37 10.78 26.49
CA GLU A 354 -20.93 12.07 25.96
C GLU A 354 -22.08 12.89 25.36
N GLU A 355 -23.22 12.26 25.07
CA GLU A 355 -24.41 12.94 24.55
C GLU A 355 -25.07 13.79 25.64
N GLN A 356 -25.40 15.04 25.31
CA GLN A 356 -26.03 15.98 26.23
C GLN A 356 -27.56 15.94 26.15
N ASP A 357 -28.08 15.57 24.97
CA ASP A 357 -29.50 15.56 24.64
C ASP A 357 -29.87 14.27 23.88
N GLY A 358 -31.15 13.96 23.81
CA GLY A 358 -31.64 12.79 23.07
C GLY A 358 -31.70 11.50 23.91
N PRO A 359 -32.02 10.36 23.28
CA PRO A 359 -32.33 9.12 24.00
C PRO A 359 -31.11 8.43 24.61
N ALA A 360 -29.89 8.76 24.15
CA ALA A 360 -28.64 8.29 24.76
C ALA A 360 -28.44 8.77 26.21
N THR A 361 -29.21 9.78 26.65
CA THR A 361 -29.24 10.23 28.05
C THR A 361 -29.99 9.28 29.00
N ASP A 362 -30.82 8.37 28.48
CA ASP A 362 -31.54 7.36 29.27
C ASP A 362 -30.74 6.04 29.34
N PRO A 363 -30.27 5.61 30.53
CA PRO A 363 -29.54 4.35 30.69
C PRO A 363 -30.29 3.12 30.17
N LYS A 364 -31.63 3.10 30.27
CA LYS A 364 -32.43 1.95 29.76
C LYS A 364 -32.40 1.88 28.25
N TRP A 365 -32.42 3.04 27.58
CA TRP A 365 -32.29 3.09 26.13
C TRP A 365 -30.90 2.63 25.70
N VAL A 366 -29.85 3.03 26.43
CA VAL A 366 -28.47 2.58 26.18
C VAL A 366 -28.37 1.06 26.27
N GLU A 367 -28.91 0.43 27.33
CA GLU A 367 -28.94 -1.03 27.48
C GLU A 367 -29.66 -1.72 26.32
N GLN A 368 -30.82 -1.21 25.90
CA GLN A 368 -31.57 -1.74 24.76
C GLN A 368 -30.78 -1.60 23.45
N ARG A 369 -30.10 -0.47 23.25
CA ARG A 369 -29.30 -0.21 22.05
C ARG A 369 -28.06 -1.09 22.01
N VAL A 370 -27.39 -1.35 23.13
CA VAL A 370 -26.31 -2.35 23.21
C VAL A 370 -26.84 -3.72 22.79
N ALA A 371 -27.96 -4.17 23.36
CA ALA A 371 -28.56 -5.46 23.02
C ALA A 371 -28.92 -5.57 21.52
N GLU A 372 -29.35 -4.47 20.91
CA GLU A 372 -29.57 -4.39 19.47
C GLU A 372 -28.29 -4.51 18.66
N LEU A 373 -27.23 -3.80 19.04
CA LEU A 373 -25.94 -3.80 18.33
C LEU A 373 -25.25 -5.16 18.38
N VAL A 374 -25.37 -5.89 19.50
CA VAL A 374 -24.76 -7.21 19.69
C VAL A 374 -25.66 -8.38 19.22
N SER A 375 -26.80 -8.09 18.60
CA SER A 375 -27.80 -9.12 18.26
C SER A 375 -27.40 -10.05 17.10
N GLY A 376 -26.19 -9.91 16.55
CA GLY A 376 -25.73 -10.62 15.34
C GLY A 376 -26.06 -9.92 14.01
N ARG A 377 -26.95 -8.92 14.02
CA ARG A 377 -27.39 -8.21 12.80
C ARG A 377 -26.26 -7.38 12.15
N PHE A 378 -25.32 -6.92 12.95
CA PHE A 378 -24.23 -6.03 12.51
C PHE A 378 -22.86 -6.73 12.44
N ASP A 379 -22.79 -8.05 12.61
CA ASP A 379 -21.51 -8.78 12.75
C ASP A 379 -20.55 -8.52 11.58
N GLN A 380 -21.04 -8.37 10.34
CA GLN A 380 -20.22 -8.02 9.18
C GLN A 380 -19.63 -6.60 9.24
N LEU A 381 -20.36 -5.63 9.80
CA LEU A 381 -19.85 -4.27 10.00
C LEU A 381 -18.86 -4.24 11.17
N LEU A 382 -19.07 -5.06 12.20
CA LEU A 382 -18.27 -5.03 13.42
C LEU A 382 -16.91 -5.73 13.29
N GLU A 383 -16.66 -6.50 12.23
CA GLU A 383 -15.40 -7.23 12.00
C GLU A 383 -14.15 -6.32 11.98
N ARG A 384 -14.33 -5.04 11.60
CA ARG A 384 -13.26 -4.03 11.65
C ARG A 384 -13.47 -3.11 12.85
N PRO A 385 -12.51 -3.01 13.79
CA PRO A 385 -12.60 -2.11 14.94
C PRO A 385 -13.05 -0.68 14.61
N VAL A 386 -12.54 -0.09 13.52
CA VAL A 386 -12.94 1.27 13.14
C VAL A 386 -14.41 1.36 12.71
N HIS A 387 -14.94 0.33 12.03
CA HIS A 387 -16.34 0.28 11.66
C HIS A 387 -17.23 0.07 12.88
N ALA A 388 -16.80 -0.77 13.83
CA ALA A 388 -17.49 -0.94 15.10
C ALA A 388 -17.58 0.40 15.87
N GLN A 389 -16.50 1.18 15.87
CA GLN A 389 -16.49 2.53 16.43
C GLN A 389 -17.48 3.46 15.71
N MET A 390 -17.41 3.52 14.37
CA MET A 390 -18.33 4.33 13.55
C MET A 390 -19.80 3.95 13.78
N LEU A 391 -20.09 2.65 13.90
CA LEU A 391 -21.44 2.17 14.17
C LEU A 391 -21.91 2.62 15.54
N CYS A 392 -21.05 2.57 16.57
CA CYS A 392 -21.37 3.08 17.91
C CYS A 392 -21.62 4.60 17.91
N GLU A 393 -20.84 5.36 17.14
CA GLU A 393 -21.02 6.80 16.94
C GLU A 393 -22.39 7.12 16.31
N ILE A 394 -22.77 6.39 15.26
CA ILE A 394 -24.08 6.54 14.60
C ILE A 394 -25.21 6.07 15.53
N ALA A 395 -25.00 4.94 16.20
CA ALA A 395 -25.99 4.32 17.07
C ALA A 395 -26.27 5.12 18.35
N ALA A 396 -25.47 6.14 18.68
CA ALA A 396 -25.81 7.09 19.74
C ALA A 396 -27.05 7.93 19.38
N HIS A 397 -27.38 8.01 18.08
CA HIS A 397 -28.54 8.72 17.55
C HIS A 397 -29.66 7.73 17.20
N SER A 398 -30.92 8.04 17.54
CA SER A 398 -32.01 7.06 17.47
C SER A 398 -32.57 6.79 16.08
N ASP A 399 -32.44 7.74 15.17
CA ASP A 399 -33.17 7.81 13.90
C ASP A 399 -32.37 7.32 12.69
N GLN A 400 -31.07 7.07 12.85
CA GLN A 400 -30.15 6.80 11.72
C GLN A 400 -29.69 5.34 11.64
N LEU A 401 -29.88 4.54 12.70
CA LEU A 401 -29.45 3.14 12.70
C LEU A 401 -30.40 2.28 11.85
N ARG A 402 -29.94 1.88 10.67
CA ARG A 402 -30.61 0.92 9.79
C ARG A 402 -30.09 -0.49 10.01
N THR A 403 -30.98 -1.47 10.04
CA THR A 403 -30.63 -2.88 10.29
C THR A 403 -29.94 -3.56 9.12
N ASP A 404 -30.06 -2.99 7.92
CA ASP A 404 -29.53 -3.51 6.65
C ASP A 404 -28.34 -2.68 6.13
N MET A 405 -27.73 -1.87 7.01
CA MET A 405 -26.70 -0.92 6.65
C MET A 405 -25.47 -1.62 6.05
N SER A 406 -25.07 -1.19 4.86
CA SER A 406 -23.81 -1.57 4.22
C SER A 406 -22.63 -0.76 4.75
N VAL A 407 -21.39 -1.20 4.44
CA VAL A 407 -20.18 -0.40 4.74
C VAL A 407 -20.25 0.98 4.09
N TYR A 408 -20.82 1.09 2.89
CA TYR A 408 -21.01 2.40 2.24
C TYR A 408 -21.92 3.32 3.06
N GLU A 409 -23.08 2.82 3.49
CA GLU A 409 -24.06 3.58 4.27
C GLU A 409 -23.54 3.92 5.68
N LEU A 410 -22.66 3.08 6.24
CA LEU A 410 -21.94 3.36 7.48
C LEU A 410 -21.07 4.61 7.31
N PHE A 411 -20.23 4.66 6.27
CA PHE A 411 -19.39 5.82 5.99
C PHE A 411 -20.21 7.07 5.61
N ASP A 412 -21.26 6.91 4.81
CA ASP A 412 -22.19 7.98 4.43
C ASP A 412 -22.79 8.66 5.67
N SER A 413 -23.33 7.86 6.59
CA SER A 413 -23.93 8.33 7.85
C SER A 413 -22.88 8.96 8.77
N PHE A 414 -21.70 8.32 8.88
CA PHE A 414 -20.63 8.81 9.74
C PHE A 414 -20.08 10.17 9.27
N VAL A 415 -19.81 10.32 7.96
CA VAL A 415 -19.37 11.59 7.36
C VAL A 415 -20.43 12.67 7.52
N HIS A 416 -21.71 12.32 7.35
CA HIS A 416 -22.80 13.26 7.59
C HIS A 416 -22.79 13.78 9.04
N TYR A 417 -22.64 12.89 10.02
CA TYR A 417 -22.60 13.26 11.44
C TYR A 417 -21.39 14.15 11.79
N LEU A 418 -20.21 13.82 11.28
CA LEU A 418 -19.02 14.65 11.50
C LEU A 418 -19.23 16.09 10.99
N LEU A 419 -19.93 16.25 9.86
CA LEU A 419 -20.24 17.57 9.30
C LEU A 419 -21.32 18.31 10.10
N LEU A 420 -22.32 17.61 10.63
CA LEU A 420 -23.34 18.20 11.52
C LEU A 420 -22.68 18.77 12.78
N ARG A 421 -21.82 17.98 13.43
CA ARG A 421 -21.06 18.42 14.61
C ARG A 421 -20.17 19.63 14.31
N GLU A 422 -19.62 19.72 13.10
CA GLU A 422 -18.83 20.87 12.68
C GLU A 422 -19.67 22.14 12.46
N LEU A 423 -20.92 21.99 12.00
CA LEU A 423 -21.87 23.09 11.80
C LEU A 423 -22.40 23.67 13.12
N GLU A 424 -22.51 22.85 14.17
CA GLU A 424 -22.97 23.29 15.50
C GLU A 424 -21.95 24.16 16.24
N LYS A 425 -20.69 24.20 15.77
CA LYS A 425 -19.64 25.04 16.37
C LYS A 425 -19.95 26.53 16.19
N ARG A 426 -19.67 27.30 17.24
CA ARG A 426 -19.85 28.76 17.23
C ARG A 426 -19.02 29.42 16.14
N GLY A 427 -19.62 30.37 15.43
CA GLY A 427 -18.95 31.16 14.38
C GLY A 427 -19.03 30.57 12.96
N ARG A 428 -19.76 29.46 12.77
CA ARG A 428 -20.03 28.91 11.43
C ARG A 428 -21.05 29.77 10.69
N ASP A 429 -20.78 30.04 9.42
CA ASP A 429 -21.71 30.76 8.55
C ASP A 429 -22.91 29.87 8.18
N LYS A 430 -24.11 30.40 8.35
CA LYS A 430 -25.38 29.71 8.09
C LYS A 430 -25.69 29.59 6.61
N ASP A 431 -25.09 30.44 5.78
CA ASP A 431 -25.26 30.41 4.32
C ASP A 431 -24.54 29.21 3.67
N PHE A 432 -23.68 28.51 4.43
CA PHE A 432 -22.92 27.33 4.00
C PHE A 432 -23.47 26.04 4.63
N PRO A 433 -24.56 25.46 4.07
CA PRO A 433 -25.19 24.27 4.60
C PRO A 433 -24.33 23.00 4.42
N ILE A 434 -24.73 21.92 5.10
CA ILE A 434 -24.02 20.63 5.07
C ILE A 434 -23.71 20.12 3.66
N LYS A 435 -24.64 20.30 2.70
CA LYS A 435 -24.46 19.86 1.30
C LYS A 435 -23.27 20.54 0.63
N VAL A 436 -23.07 21.84 0.88
CA VAL A 436 -21.94 22.61 0.34
C VAL A 436 -20.62 22.12 0.96
N ARG A 437 -20.61 21.92 2.29
CA ARG A 437 -19.43 21.43 3.00
C ARG A 437 -19.06 20.01 2.60
N ARG A 438 -20.04 19.12 2.43
CA ARG A 438 -19.81 17.75 1.97
C ARG A 438 -19.19 17.73 0.57
N ARG A 439 -19.75 18.52 -0.35
CA ARG A 439 -19.19 18.69 -1.70
C ARG A 439 -17.76 19.23 -1.68
N PHE A 440 -17.49 20.22 -0.83
CA PHE A 440 -16.14 20.75 -0.65
C PHE A 440 -15.17 19.69 -0.13
N ASN A 441 -15.56 18.94 0.91
CA ASN A 441 -14.75 17.86 1.48
C ASN A 441 -14.47 16.75 0.45
N ALA A 442 -15.47 16.34 -0.33
CA ALA A 442 -15.30 15.37 -1.42
C ALA A 442 -14.34 15.88 -2.52
N SER A 443 -14.50 17.14 -2.94
CA SER A 443 -13.65 17.76 -3.95
C SER A 443 -12.20 17.95 -3.48
N LEU A 444 -12.02 18.35 -2.22
CA LEU A 444 -10.71 18.49 -1.61
C LEU A 444 -10.04 17.12 -1.42
N ALA A 445 -10.78 16.11 -0.98
CA ALA A 445 -10.29 14.74 -0.82
C ALA A 445 -9.75 14.20 -2.15
N TRP A 446 -10.52 14.33 -3.24
CA TRP A 446 -10.08 13.94 -4.58
C TRP A 446 -8.88 14.74 -5.06
N TRP A 447 -8.87 16.07 -4.89
CA TRP A 447 -7.76 16.91 -5.31
C TRP A 447 -6.44 16.56 -4.61
N LEU A 448 -6.50 16.24 -3.31
CA LEU A 448 -5.36 15.69 -2.56
C LEU A 448 -4.97 14.30 -3.07
N TRP A 449 -5.98 13.49 -3.40
CA TRP A 449 -5.82 12.13 -3.90
C TRP A 449 -5.02 12.08 -5.20
N GLU A 450 -5.32 12.95 -6.15
CA GLU A 450 -4.63 13.03 -7.44
C GLU A 450 -3.16 13.45 -7.34
N ARG A 451 -2.80 14.13 -6.25
CA ARG A 451 -1.43 14.61 -6.01
C ARG A 451 -0.59 13.58 -5.25
N GLY A 452 -0.86 12.31 -5.51
CA GLY A 452 -0.20 11.22 -4.82
C GLY A 452 -0.83 10.90 -3.47
N GLY A 453 -2.12 11.15 -3.25
CA GLY A 453 -2.76 10.72 -2.00
C GLY A 453 -2.24 11.43 -0.76
N ALA A 454 -1.68 12.64 -0.90
CA ALA A 454 -1.20 13.42 0.22
C ALA A 454 -2.33 13.55 1.25
N SER A 455 -2.06 13.12 2.49
CA SER A 455 -2.99 13.34 3.60
C SER A 455 -2.93 14.79 4.08
N THR A 456 -1.91 15.56 3.65
CA THR A 456 -1.59 16.91 4.11
C THR A 456 -1.55 17.96 3.00
N THR A 457 -1.95 19.18 3.33
CA THR A 457 -1.71 20.38 2.51
C THR A 457 -1.73 21.64 3.37
N THR A 458 -1.23 22.75 2.83
CA THR A 458 -1.35 24.07 3.48
C THR A 458 -2.58 24.83 2.97
N LEU A 459 -3.07 25.76 3.77
CA LEU A 459 -4.22 26.61 3.44
C LEU A 459 -4.08 27.35 2.10
N ASN A 460 -2.86 27.72 1.74
CA ASN A 460 -2.58 28.52 0.55
C ASN A 460 -2.55 27.68 -0.74
N ASP A 461 -2.39 26.36 -0.64
CA ASP A 461 -2.26 25.48 -1.81
C ASP A 461 -3.63 25.07 -2.38
N ILE A 462 -4.61 24.86 -1.50
CA ILE A 462 -5.96 25.48 -1.51
C ILE A 462 -6.52 26.13 -2.81
N PRO A 463 -6.81 25.46 -3.94
CA PRO A 463 -7.25 26.18 -5.13
C PRO A 463 -8.63 26.82 -4.92
N GLN A 464 -8.73 28.11 -5.26
CA GLN A 464 -9.99 28.84 -5.15
C GLN A 464 -11.13 28.20 -5.97
N SER A 465 -10.80 27.58 -7.10
CA SER A 465 -11.78 26.91 -7.96
C SER A 465 -12.56 25.80 -7.26
N LEU A 466 -11.95 25.08 -6.29
CA LEU A 466 -12.66 24.07 -5.49
C LEU A 466 -13.69 24.71 -4.57
N CYS A 467 -13.37 25.88 -4.02
CA CYS A 467 -14.27 26.63 -3.16
C CYS A 467 -15.46 27.18 -3.96
N ASP A 468 -15.15 27.79 -5.11
CA ASP A 468 -16.15 28.36 -6.02
C ASP A 468 -17.13 27.28 -6.51
N GLU A 469 -16.63 26.09 -6.85
CA GLU A 469 -17.46 24.97 -7.27
C GLU A 469 -18.31 24.39 -6.13
N ALA A 470 -17.75 24.29 -4.92
CA ALA A 470 -18.51 23.82 -3.77
C ALA A 470 -19.72 24.73 -3.49
N ALA A 471 -19.51 26.04 -3.55
CA ALA A 471 -20.50 27.08 -3.28
C ALA A 471 -21.38 27.46 -4.48
N ARG A 472 -21.22 26.83 -5.65
CA ARG A 472 -21.87 27.24 -6.91
C ARG A 472 -23.40 27.36 -6.86
N ASP A 473 -24.06 26.63 -5.93
CA ASP A 473 -25.51 26.56 -5.80
C ASP A 473 -26.08 27.43 -4.67
N ILE A 474 -25.24 28.25 -4.01
CA ILE A 474 -25.65 29.13 -2.91
C ILE A 474 -25.31 30.60 -3.19
N SER A 475 -26.01 31.51 -2.54
CA SER A 475 -25.69 32.93 -2.53
C SER A 475 -25.12 33.31 -1.17
N HIS A 476 -23.98 33.99 -1.13
CA HIS A 476 -23.32 34.42 0.10
C HIS A 476 -22.61 35.77 -0.12
N SER A 477 -22.30 36.48 0.97
CA SER A 477 -21.60 37.79 0.92
C SER A 477 -20.07 37.70 1.06
N LEU A 478 -19.54 36.52 1.41
CA LEU A 478 -18.11 36.33 1.68
C LEU A 478 -17.23 36.58 0.44
N GLN A 479 -16.10 37.27 0.64
CA GLN A 479 -15.06 37.39 -0.39
C GLN A 479 -14.31 36.07 -0.60
N LYS A 480 -13.54 35.93 -1.68
CA LYS A 480 -12.85 34.67 -2.06
C LYS A 480 -12.04 34.04 -0.91
N GLU A 481 -11.21 34.85 -0.24
CA GLU A 481 -10.39 34.38 0.90
C GLU A 481 -11.21 34.05 2.14
N GLU A 482 -12.30 34.77 2.39
CA GLU A 482 -13.21 34.51 3.52
C GLU A 482 -13.99 33.22 3.31
N MET A 483 -14.51 32.99 2.10
CA MET A 483 -15.16 31.74 1.71
C MET A 483 -14.20 30.56 1.83
N ARG A 484 -12.95 30.70 1.34
CA ARG A 484 -11.94 29.65 1.46
C ARG A 484 -11.70 29.31 2.93
N ARG A 485 -11.54 30.30 3.79
CA ARG A 485 -11.40 30.09 5.25
C ARG A 485 -12.62 29.41 5.84
N GLU A 486 -13.83 29.81 5.49
CA GLU A 486 -15.07 29.22 6.02
C GLU A 486 -15.22 27.74 5.65
N LEU A 487 -14.96 27.40 4.38
CA LEU A 487 -15.02 26.02 3.89
C LEU A 487 -13.95 25.13 4.52
N ILE A 488 -12.71 25.63 4.61
CA ILE A 488 -11.61 24.89 5.23
C ILE A 488 -11.83 24.69 6.73
N GLN A 489 -12.37 25.69 7.42
CA GLN A 489 -12.73 25.52 8.82
C GLN A 489 -13.78 24.41 9.01
N GLY A 490 -14.64 24.17 8.01
CA GLY A 490 -15.61 23.07 7.99
C GLY A 490 -15.11 21.71 7.49
N CYS A 491 -13.79 21.54 7.29
CA CYS A 491 -13.26 20.27 6.81
C CYS A 491 -13.19 19.19 7.90
N LEU A 492 -13.43 17.94 7.49
CA LEU A 492 -13.37 16.73 8.31
C LEU A 492 -11.93 16.27 8.53
N ILE A 493 -11.15 17.12 9.18
CA ILE A 493 -9.70 17.07 9.14
C ILE A 493 -9.13 17.43 10.53
N GLU A 494 -8.09 16.72 10.98
CA GLU A 494 -7.28 17.18 12.12
C GLU A 494 -6.48 18.43 11.74
N LYS A 495 -6.51 19.46 12.60
CA LYS A 495 -5.93 20.77 12.31
C LYS A 495 -4.62 20.92 13.08
N GLY A 496 -3.50 20.91 12.36
CA GLY A 496 -2.24 21.48 12.85
C GLY A 496 -2.30 23.01 12.86
N ALA A 497 -1.19 23.68 13.21
CA ALA A 497 -1.13 25.15 13.20
C ALA A 497 -1.38 25.77 11.81
N GLN A 498 -0.97 25.09 10.73
CA GLN A 498 -1.20 25.49 9.33
C GLN A 498 -1.48 24.30 8.37
N THR A 499 -1.55 23.08 8.90
CA THR A 499 -1.63 21.83 8.13
C THR A 499 -2.95 21.11 8.39
N ILE A 500 -3.43 20.43 7.36
CA ILE A 500 -4.76 19.83 7.26
C ILE A 500 -4.59 18.32 6.99
N TYR A 501 -5.03 17.43 7.90
CA TYR A 501 -5.01 15.95 7.78
C TYR A 501 -6.39 15.27 7.54
N PHE A 502 -6.58 14.49 6.48
CA PHE A 502 -7.70 13.53 6.41
C PHE A 502 -7.33 12.17 7.03
N HIS A 503 -8.25 11.56 7.78
CA HIS A 503 -8.15 10.13 8.05
C HIS A 503 -8.28 9.36 6.74
N ARG A 504 -7.35 8.44 6.45
CA ARG A 504 -7.20 7.82 5.12
C ARG A 504 -8.49 7.19 4.58
N SER A 505 -9.20 6.43 5.40
CA SER A 505 -10.45 5.77 4.97
C SER A 505 -11.59 6.76 4.67
N ILE A 506 -11.64 7.90 5.37
CA ILE A 506 -12.61 8.96 5.09
C ILE A 506 -12.24 9.65 3.78
N GLN A 507 -10.95 9.87 3.52
CA GLN A 507 -10.47 10.39 2.24
C GLN A 507 -10.83 9.45 1.08
N GLU A 508 -10.64 8.14 1.23
CA GLU A 508 -11.02 7.12 0.25
C GLU A 508 -12.52 7.18 -0.08
N PHE A 509 -13.36 7.23 0.96
CA PHE A 509 -14.81 7.36 0.80
C PHE A 509 -15.21 8.67 0.12
N LEU A 510 -14.65 9.80 0.55
CA LEU A 510 -14.95 11.13 -0.01
C LEU A 510 -14.46 11.27 -1.45
N ALA A 511 -13.32 10.67 -1.78
CA ALA A 511 -12.80 10.57 -3.15
C ALA A 511 -13.76 9.74 -4.02
N ALA A 512 -14.20 8.57 -3.54
CA ALA A 512 -15.20 7.75 -4.23
C ALA A 512 -16.53 8.50 -4.42
N GLU A 513 -17.00 9.23 -3.40
CA GLU A 513 -18.20 10.06 -3.49
C GLU A 513 -18.03 11.16 -4.56
N TYR A 514 -16.89 11.85 -4.57
CA TYR A 514 -16.59 12.84 -5.59
C TYR A 514 -16.65 12.24 -6.99
N LEU A 515 -16.05 11.06 -7.18
CA LEU A 515 -16.02 10.35 -8.46
C LEU A 515 -17.44 10.01 -8.93
N ILE A 516 -18.30 9.46 -8.07
CA ILE A 516 -19.68 9.10 -8.44
C ILE A 516 -20.56 10.34 -8.67
N GLU A 517 -20.37 11.38 -7.86
CA GLU A 517 -21.21 12.59 -7.90
C GLU A 517 -20.83 13.54 -9.04
N THR A 518 -19.57 13.50 -9.47
CA THR A 518 -19.05 14.39 -10.49
C THR A 518 -19.06 13.70 -11.85
N ASP A 519 -19.58 14.37 -12.87
CA ASP A 519 -19.31 13.97 -14.25
C ASP A 519 -17.87 14.37 -14.61
N LEU A 520 -16.91 13.52 -14.25
CA LEU A 520 -15.46 13.74 -14.50
C LEU A 520 -15.17 14.04 -15.96
N LEU A 521 -16.00 13.51 -16.86
CA LEU A 521 -15.88 13.64 -18.31
C LEU A 521 -16.21 15.06 -18.80
N GLN A 522 -16.98 15.83 -18.02
CA GLN A 522 -17.32 17.22 -18.34
C GLN A 522 -16.29 18.23 -17.82
N ARG A 523 -15.41 17.83 -16.90
CA ARG A 523 -14.34 18.70 -16.40
C ARG A 523 -13.19 18.70 -17.41
N GLY A 524 -13.09 19.76 -18.21
CA GLY A 524 -12.12 19.93 -19.29
C GLY A 524 -10.62 19.88 -18.92
N GLY A 525 -10.24 19.44 -17.72
CA GLY A 525 -8.86 19.29 -17.26
C GLY A 525 -8.21 17.94 -17.60
N TYR A 526 -8.98 16.85 -17.71
CA TYR A 526 -8.42 15.52 -17.99
C TYR A 526 -8.19 15.24 -19.48
N GLY A 527 -8.92 15.94 -20.36
CA GLY A 527 -8.82 15.78 -21.82
C GLY A 527 -8.94 14.32 -22.26
N ALA A 528 -8.11 13.92 -23.23
CA ALA A 528 -8.10 12.56 -23.77
C ALA A 528 -7.57 11.48 -22.80
N ASN A 529 -6.84 11.87 -21.73
CA ASN A 529 -6.11 10.94 -20.87
C ASN A 529 -6.84 10.55 -19.57
N TRP A 530 -8.12 10.93 -19.43
CA TRP A 530 -8.92 10.71 -18.22
C TRP A 530 -8.88 9.26 -17.71
N LEU A 531 -8.86 8.28 -18.62
CA LEU A 531 -8.87 6.86 -18.26
C LEU A 531 -7.59 6.49 -17.52
N GLN A 532 -6.43 6.94 -18.01
CA GLN A 532 -5.14 6.70 -17.35
C GLN A 532 -5.09 7.40 -15.99
N THR A 533 -5.51 8.67 -15.93
CA THR A 533 -5.51 9.42 -14.65
C THR A 533 -6.40 8.77 -13.60
N LEU A 534 -7.62 8.37 -13.96
CA LEU A 534 -8.55 7.70 -13.05
C LEU A 534 -7.99 6.35 -12.57
N THR A 535 -7.54 5.50 -13.51
CA THR A 535 -7.08 4.14 -13.18
C THR A 535 -5.75 4.13 -12.41
N SER A 536 -4.90 5.15 -12.58
CA SER A 536 -3.71 5.33 -11.74
C SER A 536 -4.03 5.86 -10.34
N ALA A 537 -5.18 6.52 -10.15
CA ALA A 537 -5.54 7.14 -8.88
C ALA A 537 -6.34 6.20 -7.96
N VAL A 538 -7.20 5.33 -8.48
CA VAL A 538 -8.09 4.52 -7.64
C VAL A 538 -7.38 3.34 -6.95
N THR A 539 -7.71 3.11 -5.68
CA THR A 539 -7.29 1.93 -4.90
C THR A 539 -8.45 0.93 -4.79
N PRO A 540 -8.20 -0.32 -4.34
CA PRO A 540 -9.28 -1.29 -4.11
C PRO A 540 -10.40 -0.75 -3.22
N GLU A 541 -10.07 0.01 -2.17
CA GLU A 541 -11.05 0.62 -1.27
C GLU A 541 -11.90 1.70 -1.96
N VAL A 542 -11.27 2.56 -2.78
CA VAL A 542 -12.00 3.56 -3.58
C VAL A 542 -12.93 2.86 -4.57
N ILE A 543 -12.48 1.78 -5.22
CA ILE A 543 -13.30 0.98 -6.13
C ILE A 543 -14.52 0.42 -5.41
N GLU A 544 -14.35 -0.22 -4.24
CA GLU A 544 -15.46 -0.76 -3.45
C GLU A 544 -16.50 0.31 -3.12
N PHE A 545 -16.06 1.50 -2.69
CA PHE A 545 -16.96 2.61 -2.40
C PHE A 545 -17.64 3.19 -3.65
N VAL A 546 -16.94 3.28 -4.79
CA VAL A 546 -17.55 3.73 -6.06
C VAL A 546 -18.63 2.75 -6.51
N VAL A 547 -18.34 1.45 -6.43
CA VAL A 547 -19.24 0.38 -6.84
C VAL A 547 -20.47 0.32 -5.96
N ALA A 548 -20.29 0.35 -4.63
CA ALA A 548 -21.41 0.38 -3.69
C ALA A 548 -22.25 1.66 -3.84
N GLY A 549 -21.58 2.82 -3.96
CA GLY A 549 -22.23 4.13 -4.09
C GLY A 549 -23.02 4.30 -5.38
N ALA A 550 -22.60 3.66 -6.48
CA ALA A 550 -23.31 3.68 -7.77
C ALA A 550 -24.72 3.06 -7.69
N ASN A 551 -24.94 2.12 -6.77
CA ASN A 551 -26.23 1.43 -6.60
C ASN A 551 -27.16 2.07 -5.57
N VAL A 552 -26.74 3.15 -4.90
CA VAL A 552 -27.53 3.83 -3.86
C VAL A 552 -28.82 4.44 -4.42
N ASN A 553 -28.77 5.01 -5.63
CA ASN A 553 -29.95 5.58 -6.29
C ASN A 553 -29.85 5.53 -7.82
N LEU A 554 -30.97 5.80 -8.48
CA LEU A 554 -31.08 5.73 -9.95
C LEU A 554 -30.16 6.74 -10.66
N GLU A 555 -30.04 7.96 -10.14
CA GLU A 555 -29.23 9.03 -10.75
C GLU A 555 -27.73 8.69 -10.75
N ARG A 556 -27.22 8.13 -9.65
CA ARG A 556 -25.83 7.64 -9.56
C ARG A 556 -25.60 6.45 -10.48
N ARG A 557 -26.56 5.53 -10.57
CA ARG A 557 -26.51 4.40 -11.51
C ARG A 557 -26.46 4.88 -12.96
N GLU A 558 -27.27 5.87 -13.33
CA GLU A 558 -27.25 6.48 -14.66
C GLU A 558 -25.92 7.19 -14.96
N ARG A 559 -25.33 7.88 -13.97
CA ARG A 559 -23.99 8.47 -14.10
C ARG A 559 -22.91 7.42 -14.32
N ALA A 560 -22.92 6.33 -13.55
CA ALA A 560 -22.01 5.20 -13.73
C ALA A 560 -22.13 4.59 -15.14
N LEU A 561 -23.35 4.52 -15.71
CA LEU A 561 -23.54 4.03 -17.08
C LEU A 561 -22.87 4.91 -18.14
N LYS A 562 -22.81 6.24 -17.93
CA LYS A 562 -22.12 7.16 -18.85
C LYS A 562 -20.61 6.93 -18.91
N TRP A 563 -20.02 6.35 -17.85
CA TRP A 563 -18.59 6.02 -17.86
C TRP A 563 -18.26 4.93 -18.87
N PHE A 564 -19.15 3.96 -19.08
CA PHE A 564 -18.97 2.94 -20.12
C PHE A 564 -19.11 3.53 -21.53
N ASP A 565 -20.00 4.51 -21.71
CA ASP A 565 -20.10 5.26 -22.96
C ASP A 565 -18.77 6.00 -23.25
N ALA A 566 -18.19 6.67 -22.25
CA ALA A 566 -16.90 7.32 -22.42
C ALA A 566 -15.75 6.34 -22.66
N LEU A 567 -15.74 5.21 -21.95
CA LEU A 567 -14.75 4.14 -22.10
C LEU A 567 -14.70 3.62 -23.54
N SER A 568 -15.84 3.54 -24.23
CA SER A 568 -15.91 3.10 -25.63
C SER A 568 -15.08 3.98 -26.59
N SER A 569 -14.86 5.24 -26.23
CA SER A 569 -14.14 6.24 -27.03
C SER A 569 -12.78 6.65 -26.45
N ALA A 570 -12.37 6.05 -25.33
CA ALA A 570 -11.14 6.40 -24.64
C ALA A 570 -9.90 6.00 -25.44
N ARG A 571 -8.85 6.84 -25.38
CA ARG A 571 -7.51 6.55 -25.88
C ARG A 571 -6.52 6.65 -24.73
N ALA A 572 -5.79 5.58 -24.45
CA ALA A 572 -4.83 5.51 -23.35
C ALA A 572 -3.76 4.44 -23.63
N TYR A 573 -2.50 4.86 -23.76
CA TYR A 573 -1.37 4.01 -24.16
C TYR A 573 -0.96 3.00 -23.07
N ARG A 574 -1.29 3.27 -21.79
CA ARG A 574 -0.85 2.49 -20.62
C ARG A 574 -1.81 2.68 -19.44
N VAL A 575 -2.64 1.68 -19.19
CA VAL A 575 -3.60 1.66 -18.09
C VAL A 575 -3.19 0.62 -17.04
N PRO A 576 -3.10 0.97 -15.75
CA PRO A 576 -2.88 0.00 -14.69
C PRO A 576 -4.03 -1.01 -14.61
N LEU A 577 -3.73 -2.30 -14.62
CA LEU A 577 -4.74 -3.38 -14.50
C LEU A 577 -5.52 -3.29 -13.19
N ALA A 578 -4.82 -3.03 -12.07
CA ALA A 578 -5.44 -2.88 -10.75
C ALA A 578 -6.52 -1.77 -10.74
N GLY A 579 -6.27 -0.65 -11.42
CA GLY A 579 -7.24 0.43 -11.55
C GLY A 579 -8.40 0.10 -12.48
N PHE A 580 -8.17 -0.71 -13.52
CA PHE A 580 -9.22 -1.13 -14.45
C PHE A 580 -10.26 -2.05 -13.81
N ASP A 581 -9.92 -2.69 -12.66
CA ASP A 581 -10.87 -3.48 -11.86
C ASP A 581 -12.11 -2.65 -11.46
N LEU A 582 -11.99 -1.32 -11.40
CA LEU A 582 -13.12 -0.41 -11.24
C LEU A 582 -14.25 -0.71 -12.24
N PHE A 583 -13.93 -0.78 -13.54
CA PHE A 583 -14.93 -1.00 -14.58
C PHE A 583 -15.47 -2.42 -14.56
N ILE A 584 -14.64 -3.40 -14.19
CA ILE A 584 -15.04 -4.80 -14.07
C ILE A 584 -16.08 -4.95 -12.95
N GLN A 585 -15.78 -4.41 -11.77
CA GLN A 585 -16.68 -4.47 -10.62
C GLN A 585 -17.94 -3.63 -10.84
N LEU A 586 -17.80 -2.42 -11.38
CA LEU A 586 -18.93 -1.54 -11.66
C LEU A 586 -19.90 -2.17 -12.66
N ALA A 587 -19.40 -2.80 -13.74
CA ALA A 587 -20.24 -3.47 -14.72
C ALA A 587 -21.04 -4.63 -14.13
N LYS A 588 -20.44 -5.39 -13.20
CA LYS A 588 -21.13 -6.45 -12.44
C LYS A 588 -22.20 -5.86 -11.52
N ALA A 589 -21.86 -4.81 -10.79
CA ALA A 589 -22.74 -4.20 -9.80
C ALA A 589 -23.99 -3.55 -10.42
N VAL A 590 -23.87 -2.98 -11.63
CA VAL A 590 -25.03 -2.44 -12.35
C VAL A 590 -25.77 -3.48 -13.19
N ASP A 591 -25.43 -4.77 -13.08
CA ASP A 591 -25.97 -5.89 -13.87
C ASP A 591 -25.93 -5.62 -15.38
N GLY A 592 -24.77 -5.12 -15.82
CA GLY A 592 -24.50 -4.75 -17.20
C GLY A 592 -24.24 -5.96 -18.08
N THR A 593 -24.81 -5.93 -19.29
CA THR A 593 -24.58 -6.91 -20.33
C THR A 593 -23.86 -6.27 -21.51
N LEU A 594 -22.78 -6.91 -21.95
CA LEU A 594 -22.02 -6.52 -23.14
C LEU A 594 -22.32 -7.50 -24.29
N PRO A 595 -22.35 -7.03 -25.54
CA PRO A 595 -22.51 -7.90 -26.70
C PRO A 595 -21.39 -8.93 -26.78
N ALA A 596 -21.63 -10.03 -27.52
CA ALA A 596 -20.65 -11.10 -27.75
C ALA A 596 -19.27 -10.56 -28.17
N VAL A 597 -19.26 -9.58 -29.07
CA VAL A 597 -18.08 -8.82 -29.47
C VAL A 597 -18.43 -7.34 -29.45
N PRO A 598 -17.89 -6.57 -28.49
CA PRO A 598 -18.05 -5.11 -28.46
C PRO A 598 -17.32 -4.42 -29.62
N ASP A 599 -17.75 -3.21 -29.95
CA ASP A 599 -17.27 -2.37 -31.05
C ASP A 599 -16.07 -1.48 -30.69
N SER A 600 -15.55 -1.61 -29.46
CA SER A 600 -14.43 -0.82 -28.94
C SER A 600 -13.42 -1.69 -28.18
N PRO A 601 -12.11 -1.43 -28.32
CA PRO A 601 -11.05 -2.18 -27.63
C PRO A 601 -11.24 -2.33 -26.13
N TRP A 602 -11.53 -1.24 -25.43
CA TRP A 602 -11.70 -1.26 -23.97
C TRP A 602 -12.91 -2.09 -23.54
N LEU A 603 -14.00 -2.03 -24.30
CA LEU A 603 -15.18 -2.86 -24.03
C LEU A 603 -14.92 -4.34 -24.35
N VAL A 604 -14.08 -4.65 -25.36
CA VAL A 604 -13.62 -6.02 -25.64
C VAL A 604 -12.87 -6.58 -24.44
N TRP A 605 -11.92 -5.84 -23.86
CA TRP A 605 -11.19 -6.29 -22.67
C TRP A 605 -12.09 -6.39 -21.44
N LEU A 606 -12.99 -5.44 -21.23
CA LEU A 606 -14.00 -5.52 -20.17
C LEU A 606 -14.88 -6.78 -20.31
N ALA A 607 -15.37 -7.07 -21.52
CA ALA A 607 -16.16 -8.27 -21.79
C ALA A 607 -15.37 -9.56 -21.53
N PHE A 608 -14.09 -9.59 -21.90
CA PHE A 608 -13.19 -10.69 -21.60
C PHE A 608 -13.07 -10.93 -20.08
N PHE A 609 -12.77 -9.90 -19.29
CA PHE A 609 -12.66 -10.02 -17.83
C PHE A 609 -13.98 -10.42 -17.17
N MET A 610 -15.11 -9.85 -17.61
CA MET A 610 -16.44 -10.21 -17.08
C MET A 610 -16.79 -11.68 -17.32
N ARG A 611 -16.48 -12.24 -18.50
CA ARG A 611 -16.82 -13.63 -18.86
C ARG A 611 -15.90 -14.68 -18.26
N THR A 612 -14.64 -14.31 -18.03
CA THR A 612 -13.64 -15.21 -17.44
C THR A 612 -13.64 -15.16 -15.92
N GLY A 613 -14.06 -14.04 -15.33
CA GLY A 613 -13.88 -13.76 -13.90
C GLY A 613 -12.45 -13.41 -13.52
N ALA A 614 -11.57 -13.21 -14.51
CA ALA A 614 -10.18 -12.82 -14.31
C ALA A 614 -10.07 -11.37 -13.81
N LYS A 615 -9.00 -11.09 -13.06
CA LYS A 615 -8.57 -9.74 -12.67
C LYS A 615 -7.30 -9.26 -13.38
N ASP A 616 -6.60 -10.19 -14.04
CA ASP A 616 -5.34 -9.97 -14.76
C ASP A 616 -5.22 -10.95 -15.95
N PHE A 617 -4.15 -10.84 -16.74
CA PHE A 617 -3.86 -11.76 -17.85
C PHE A 617 -3.09 -13.02 -17.43
N ALA A 618 -2.61 -13.10 -16.19
CA ALA A 618 -2.00 -14.30 -15.62
C ALA A 618 -3.07 -15.37 -15.27
N HIS A 619 -4.34 -14.97 -15.12
CA HIS A 619 -5.45 -15.85 -14.76
C HIS A 619 -5.60 -17.06 -15.70
N ARG A 620 -5.77 -18.24 -15.11
CA ARG A 620 -5.90 -19.54 -15.80
C ARG A 620 -7.16 -20.30 -15.42
N GLY A 621 -8.30 -19.60 -15.39
CA GLY A 621 -9.59 -20.23 -15.24
C GLY A 621 -9.88 -21.21 -16.38
N ARG A 622 -10.68 -22.25 -16.09
CA ARG A 622 -11.11 -23.25 -17.10
C ARG A 622 -11.80 -22.63 -18.32
N ASN A 623 -12.35 -21.43 -18.17
CA ASN A 623 -13.09 -20.72 -19.22
C ASN A 623 -12.25 -19.68 -19.99
N THR A 624 -10.98 -19.46 -19.64
CA THR A 624 -10.14 -18.40 -20.26
C THR A 624 -9.99 -18.57 -21.78
N PHE A 625 -9.47 -19.73 -22.21
CA PHE A 625 -9.26 -20.01 -23.64
C PHE A 625 -10.56 -20.26 -24.41
N PRO A 626 -11.60 -20.91 -23.86
CA PRO A 626 -12.91 -20.97 -24.48
C PRO A 626 -13.50 -19.59 -24.80
N VAL A 627 -13.46 -18.65 -23.85
CA VAL A 627 -13.96 -17.27 -24.08
C VAL A 627 -13.18 -16.57 -25.20
N LEU A 628 -11.85 -16.68 -25.21
CA LEU A 628 -11.02 -16.10 -26.29
C LEU A 628 -11.32 -16.73 -27.64
N ALA A 629 -11.50 -18.05 -27.69
CA ALA A 629 -11.85 -18.76 -28.92
C ALA A 629 -13.20 -18.29 -29.47
N ASP A 630 -14.22 -18.16 -28.61
CA ASP A 630 -15.54 -17.65 -29.00
C ASP A 630 -15.45 -16.20 -29.50
N MET A 631 -14.66 -15.35 -28.84
CA MET A 631 -14.44 -13.96 -29.26
C MET A 631 -13.73 -13.87 -30.62
N LEU A 632 -12.67 -14.67 -30.84
CA LEU A 632 -11.96 -14.75 -32.13
C LEU A 632 -12.87 -15.20 -33.28
N LEU A 633 -13.72 -16.20 -33.03
CA LEU A 633 -14.67 -16.68 -34.04
C LEU A 633 -15.71 -15.62 -34.39
N ALA A 634 -16.26 -14.93 -33.38
CA ALA A 634 -17.28 -13.92 -33.57
C ALA A 634 -16.74 -12.61 -34.16
N ALA A 635 -15.44 -12.30 -34.01
CA ALA A 635 -14.84 -11.05 -34.47
C ALA A 635 -14.29 -11.09 -35.92
N ARG A 636 -14.47 -12.21 -36.65
CA ARG A 636 -13.90 -12.37 -38.02
C ARG A 636 -14.28 -11.26 -38.99
N ASP A 637 -15.49 -10.73 -38.86
CA ASP A 637 -16.02 -9.65 -39.70
C ASP A 637 -16.11 -8.31 -38.95
N ALA A 638 -15.56 -8.25 -37.73
CA ALA A 638 -15.52 -7.02 -36.92
C ALA A 638 -14.45 -6.04 -37.42
N ASP A 639 -14.51 -4.80 -36.95
CA ASP A 639 -13.49 -3.81 -37.25
C ASP A 639 -12.10 -4.25 -36.79
N ARG A 640 -11.07 -3.77 -37.49
CA ARG A 640 -9.68 -4.20 -37.28
C ARG A 640 -9.21 -3.91 -35.86
N GLU A 641 -9.62 -2.79 -35.26
CA GLU A 641 -9.30 -2.49 -33.86
C GLU A 641 -9.87 -3.58 -32.93
N VAL A 642 -11.12 -4.00 -33.14
CA VAL A 642 -11.74 -5.06 -32.32
C VAL A 642 -10.99 -6.39 -32.44
N GLN A 643 -10.63 -6.77 -33.67
CA GLN A 643 -9.83 -7.97 -33.92
C GLN A 643 -8.48 -7.91 -33.22
N ALA A 644 -7.80 -6.76 -33.31
CA ALA A 644 -6.52 -6.54 -32.66
C ALA A 644 -6.64 -6.55 -31.12
N ALA A 645 -7.74 -6.07 -30.51
CA ALA A 645 -7.93 -6.12 -29.06
C ALA A 645 -8.00 -7.57 -28.54
N ILE A 646 -8.60 -8.45 -29.32
CA ILE A 646 -8.70 -9.87 -28.97
C ILE A 646 -7.33 -10.56 -29.12
N LEU A 647 -6.57 -10.25 -30.18
CA LEU A 647 -5.18 -10.72 -30.32
C LEU A 647 -4.27 -10.19 -29.21
N TYR A 648 -4.46 -8.94 -28.82
CA TYR A 648 -3.80 -8.35 -27.65
C TYR A 648 -4.09 -9.19 -26.40
N ALA A 649 -5.37 -9.45 -26.08
CA ALA A 649 -5.74 -10.24 -24.89
C ALA A 649 -5.17 -11.67 -24.94
N LEU A 650 -5.22 -12.33 -26.11
CA LEU A 650 -4.61 -13.63 -26.32
C LEU A 650 -3.09 -13.59 -26.09
N SER A 651 -2.40 -12.61 -26.66
CA SER A 651 -0.94 -12.45 -26.53
C SER A 651 -0.53 -12.24 -25.08
N ARG A 652 -1.22 -11.34 -24.35
CA ARG A 652 -0.99 -11.10 -22.92
C ARG A 652 -1.18 -12.34 -22.07
N ILE A 653 -2.21 -13.16 -22.35
CA ILE A 653 -2.36 -14.46 -21.68
C ILE A 653 -1.19 -15.37 -22.02
N LEU A 654 -0.80 -15.50 -23.29
CA LEU A 654 0.26 -16.41 -23.71
C LEU A 654 1.65 -16.00 -23.19
N PHE A 655 1.90 -14.73 -22.89
CA PHE A 655 3.14 -14.30 -22.22
C PHE A 655 3.36 -14.97 -20.86
N HIS A 656 2.28 -15.37 -20.19
CA HIS A 656 2.32 -16.11 -18.91
C HIS A 656 2.27 -17.64 -19.09
N ALA A 657 2.41 -18.18 -20.31
CA ALA A 657 2.35 -19.62 -20.55
C ALA A 657 3.56 -20.34 -19.95
N ARG A 658 3.34 -21.43 -19.22
CA ARG A 658 4.40 -22.35 -18.75
C ARG A 658 4.35 -23.63 -19.59
N GLY A 659 5.51 -24.16 -19.99
CA GLY A 659 5.59 -25.31 -20.92
C GLY A 659 4.71 -26.49 -20.52
N GLY A 660 4.02 -27.11 -21.50
CA GLY A 660 3.16 -28.28 -21.31
C GLY A 660 1.64 -28.03 -21.34
N GLN A 661 1.15 -26.97 -21.99
CA GLN A 661 -0.29 -26.62 -22.06
C GLN A 661 -0.93 -26.78 -23.47
N ASP A 662 -0.57 -27.83 -24.19
CA ASP A 662 -0.95 -28.05 -25.60
C ASP A 662 -2.45 -27.93 -25.88
N GLY A 663 -3.32 -28.44 -24.99
CA GLY A 663 -4.76 -28.50 -25.25
C GLY A 663 -5.49 -27.15 -25.23
N SER A 664 -5.13 -26.25 -24.31
CA SER A 664 -5.81 -24.95 -24.18
C SER A 664 -5.35 -23.95 -25.23
N VAL A 665 -4.05 -23.96 -25.54
CA VAL A 665 -3.48 -23.14 -26.62
C VAL A 665 -4.00 -23.63 -27.98
N ALA A 666 -4.13 -24.95 -28.19
CA ALA A 666 -4.70 -25.50 -29.41
C ALA A 666 -6.13 -25.02 -29.68
N LEU A 667 -6.96 -24.82 -28.63
CA LEU A 667 -8.31 -24.29 -28.80
C LEU A 667 -8.29 -22.86 -29.36
N ALA A 668 -7.51 -21.95 -28.77
CA ALA A 668 -7.41 -20.58 -29.26
C ALA A 668 -6.78 -20.51 -30.65
N ALA A 669 -5.73 -21.30 -30.90
CA ALA A 669 -5.14 -21.43 -32.23
C ALA A 669 -6.16 -21.93 -33.26
N SER A 670 -7.01 -22.90 -32.89
CA SER A 670 -8.06 -23.40 -33.78
C SER A 670 -9.10 -22.34 -34.13
N ALA A 671 -9.39 -21.40 -33.23
CA ALA A 671 -10.32 -20.30 -33.45
C ALA A 671 -9.72 -19.19 -34.34
N HIS A 672 -8.44 -18.86 -34.09
CA HIS A 672 -7.67 -17.89 -34.87
C HIS A 672 -7.53 -18.33 -36.33
N LEU A 673 -7.44 -19.64 -36.61
CA LEU A 673 -7.30 -20.17 -37.97
C LEU A 673 -8.58 -20.02 -38.81
N PRO A 674 -8.58 -19.22 -39.90
CA PRO A 674 -9.74 -19.07 -40.78
C PRO A 674 -9.79 -20.20 -41.80
N VAL A 675 -10.31 -21.37 -41.39
CA VAL A 675 -10.31 -22.62 -42.18
C VAL A 675 -10.77 -22.43 -43.63
N GLU A 676 -11.95 -21.85 -43.88
CA GLU A 676 -12.45 -21.69 -45.26
C GLU A 676 -11.55 -20.80 -46.12
N ARG A 677 -10.94 -19.77 -45.52
CA ARG A 677 -10.01 -18.88 -46.23
C ARG A 677 -8.71 -19.60 -46.57
N ILE A 678 -8.13 -20.33 -45.60
CA ILE A 678 -6.94 -21.14 -45.83
C ILE A 678 -7.20 -22.20 -46.90
N LYS A 679 -8.33 -22.90 -46.83
CA LYS A 679 -8.75 -23.89 -47.81
C LYS A 679 -8.82 -23.32 -49.23
N ALA A 680 -9.43 -22.14 -49.40
CA ALA A 680 -9.47 -21.46 -50.69
C ALA A 680 -8.05 -21.12 -51.21
N LEU A 681 -7.22 -20.53 -50.36
CA LEU A 681 -5.85 -20.15 -50.73
C LEU A 681 -4.93 -21.37 -51.00
N VAL A 682 -5.12 -22.48 -50.29
CA VAL A 682 -4.42 -23.75 -50.54
C VAL A 682 -4.80 -24.30 -51.92
N ALA A 683 -6.09 -24.29 -52.26
CA ALA A 683 -6.56 -24.72 -53.58
C ALA A 683 -6.00 -23.82 -54.70
N GLU A 684 -5.98 -22.51 -54.50
CA GLU A 684 -5.41 -21.54 -55.44
C GLU A 684 -3.89 -21.72 -55.60
N ALA A 685 -3.14 -21.89 -54.51
CA ALA A 685 -1.71 -22.14 -54.55
C ALA A 685 -1.36 -23.46 -55.25
N ALA A 686 -2.16 -24.50 -55.03
CA ALA A 686 -1.99 -25.80 -55.70
C ALA A 686 -2.26 -25.71 -57.22
N ALA A 687 -3.24 -24.91 -57.63
CA ALA A 687 -3.56 -24.67 -59.03
C ALA A 687 -2.53 -23.78 -59.73
N LYS A 688 -1.97 -22.78 -59.03
CA LYS A 688 -1.08 -21.75 -59.59
C LYS A 688 0.29 -21.75 -58.91
N LYS A 689 1.07 -22.79 -59.18
CA LYS A 689 2.36 -23.08 -58.52
C LYS A 689 3.42 -21.97 -58.59
N SER A 690 3.27 -20.98 -59.47
CA SER A 690 4.20 -19.85 -59.66
C SER A 690 3.71 -18.52 -59.06
N GLU A 691 2.47 -18.42 -58.58
CA GLU A 691 1.89 -17.18 -58.05
C GLU A 691 1.89 -17.16 -56.52
N ARG A 692 2.26 -16.00 -55.95
CA ARG A 692 2.13 -15.75 -54.51
C ARG A 692 0.68 -15.47 -54.15
N GLN A 693 0.22 -16.08 -53.07
CA GLN A 693 -1.10 -15.84 -52.48
C GLN A 693 -1.00 -14.65 -51.52
N ILE A 694 -1.42 -13.48 -51.98
CA ILE A 694 -1.29 -12.23 -51.22
C ILE A 694 -2.43 -12.11 -50.21
N VAL A 695 -2.09 -11.95 -48.93
CA VAL A 695 -3.03 -11.58 -47.87
C VAL A 695 -2.74 -10.15 -47.46
N ARG A 696 -3.67 -9.24 -47.71
CA ARG A 696 -3.47 -7.81 -47.43
C ARG A 696 -3.90 -7.46 -46.02
N TYR A 697 -3.09 -6.62 -45.37
CA TYR A 697 -3.33 -6.09 -44.02
C TYR A 697 -4.73 -5.49 -43.80
N ASN A 698 -5.29 -4.80 -44.80
CA ASN A 698 -6.61 -4.15 -44.70
C ASN A 698 -7.79 -5.07 -45.09
N GLU A 699 -7.54 -6.26 -45.64
CA GLU A 699 -8.59 -7.17 -46.13
C GLU A 699 -8.87 -8.31 -45.15
N ASP A 700 -7.83 -8.87 -44.52
CA ASP A 700 -7.94 -9.98 -43.58
C ASP A 700 -6.84 -9.90 -42.53
N TYR A 701 -7.08 -9.07 -41.51
CA TYR A 701 -6.08 -8.73 -40.51
C TYR A 701 -5.72 -9.94 -39.61
N LEU A 702 -6.71 -10.73 -39.18
CA LEU A 702 -6.45 -11.92 -38.36
C LEU A 702 -5.57 -12.93 -39.10
N LEU A 703 -5.84 -13.20 -40.39
CA LEU A 703 -5.00 -14.07 -41.20
C LEU A 703 -3.63 -13.46 -41.47
N TRP A 704 -3.57 -12.15 -41.73
CA TRP A 704 -2.31 -11.43 -41.94
C TRP A 704 -1.38 -11.56 -40.73
N SER A 705 -1.89 -11.36 -39.50
CA SER A 705 -1.10 -11.53 -38.28
C SER A 705 -0.75 -13.00 -38.01
N LEU A 706 -1.67 -13.93 -38.30
CA LEU A 706 -1.41 -15.37 -38.20
C LEU A 706 -0.22 -15.79 -39.07
N LEU A 707 -0.19 -15.39 -40.34
CA LEU A 707 0.90 -15.74 -41.27
C LEU A 707 2.25 -15.15 -40.86
N ARG A 708 2.27 -14.06 -40.09
CA ARG A 708 3.49 -13.42 -39.58
C ARG A 708 4.00 -14.05 -38.31
N SER A 709 3.10 -14.49 -37.43
CA SER A 709 3.42 -15.02 -36.10
C SER A 709 3.59 -16.54 -36.08
N TRP A 710 3.01 -17.29 -37.03
CA TRP A 710 3.03 -18.74 -37.02
C TRP A 710 4.16 -19.32 -37.89
N ARG A 711 4.87 -20.32 -37.35
CA ARG A 711 5.86 -21.13 -38.07
C ARG A 711 5.61 -22.60 -37.81
N VAL A 712 5.78 -23.44 -38.82
CA VAL A 712 5.67 -24.89 -38.67
C VAL A 712 7.05 -25.50 -38.82
N GLU A 713 7.47 -26.22 -37.80
CA GLU A 713 8.74 -26.93 -37.73
C GLU A 713 8.47 -28.44 -37.72
N ARG A 714 9.45 -29.21 -38.21
CA ARG A 714 9.42 -30.67 -38.24
C ARG A 714 10.62 -31.16 -37.45
N ASN A 715 10.38 -31.94 -36.40
CA ASN A 715 11.48 -32.50 -35.60
C ASN A 715 12.03 -33.81 -36.21
N ASP A 716 13.09 -34.34 -35.61
CA ASP A 716 13.76 -35.58 -36.08
C ASP A 716 12.86 -36.82 -36.04
N ALA A 717 11.76 -36.77 -35.26
CA ALA A 717 10.75 -37.82 -35.16
C ALA A 717 9.59 -37.65 -36.17
N ASP A 718 9.74 -36.77 -37.16
CA ASP A 718 8.74 -36.41 -38.17
C ASP A 718 7.43 -35.80 -37.61
N VAL A 719 7.47 -35.31 -36.37
CA VAL A 719 6.34 -34.63 -35.74
C VAL A 719 6.33 -33.17 -36.15
N LEU A 720 5.20 -32.72 -36.70
CA LEU A 720 4.96 -31.33 -37.03
C LEU A 720 4.55 -30.53 -35.79
N THR A 721 5.30 -29.48 -35.50
CA THR A 721 5.07 -28.56 -34.38
C THR A 721 4.77 -27.17 -34.94
N LEU A 722 3.67 -26.58 -34.48
CA LEU A 722 3.34 -25.19 -34.71
C LEU A 722 4.00 -24.33 -33.62
N MET A 723 4.86 -23.42 -34.02
CA MET A 723 5.49 -22.39 -33.20
C MET A 723 4.75 -21.06 -33.43
N ILE A 724 4.30 -20.43 -32.35
CA ILE A 724 3.59 -19.14 -32.37
C ILE A 724 4.48 -18.10 -31.70
N ASP A 725 4.96 -17.13 -32.48
CA ASP A 725 5.69 -15.94 -32.02
C ASP A 725 4.69 -14.96 -31.37
N VAL A 726 4.61 -15.04 -30.04
CA VAL A 726 3.64 -14.29 -29.23
C VAL A 726 3.99 -12.81 -29.22
N THR A 727 5.28 -12.48 -29.17
CA THR A 727 5.76 -11.09 -29.22
C THR A 727 5.33 -10.43 -30.51
N ARG A 728 5.50 -11.10 -31.65
CA ARG A 728 5.06 -10.56 -32.95
C ARG A 728 3.55 -10.39 -33.04
N MET A 729 2.77 -11.34 -32.52
CA MET A 729 1.32 -11.22 -32.47
C MET A 729 0.88 -10.03 -31.61
N HIS A 730 1.58 -9.79 -30.50
CA HIS A 730 1.37 -8.61 -29.65
C HIS A 730 1.71 -7.30 -30.38
N ASP A 731 2.88 -7.24 -31.03
CA ASP A 731 3.34 -6.07 -31.78
C ASP A 731 2.39 -5.72 -32.94
N ASP A 732 1.92 -6.73 -33.68
CA ASP A 732 0.93 -6.56 -34.75
C ASP A 732 -0.36 -5.93 -34.19
N ALA A 733 -0.83 -6.38 -33.01
CA ALA A 733 -2.00 -5.81 -32.34
C ALA A 733 -1.76 -4.36 -31.91
N MET A 734 -0.65 -4.08 -31.22
CA MET A 734 -0.30 -2.73 -30.76
C MET A 734 -0.08 -1.74 -31.91
N GLY A 735 0.32 -2.24 -33.09
CA GLY A 735 0.44 -1.43 -34.31
C GLY A 735 -0.91 -0.94 -34.85
N VAL A 736 -1.99 -1.72 -34.67
CA VAL A 736 -3.36 -1.30 -35.01
C VAL A 736 -3.92 -0.36 -33.94
N MET A 737 -3.67 -0.69 -32.68
CA MET A 737 -4.24 -0.01 -31.53
C MET A 737 -3.15 0.22 -30.47
N PRO A 738 -2.63 1.45 -30.37
CA PRO A 738 -1.60 1.73 -29.38
C PRO A 738 -2.16 1.73 -27.94
N ASP A 739 -3.48 1.68 -27.77
CA ASP A 739 -4.12 1.60 -26.45
C ASP A 739 -3.83 0.26 -25.75
N GLY A 740 -3.67 0.26 -24.43
CA GLY A 740 -3.38 -0.98 -23.71
C GLY A 740 -3.07 -0.81 -22.22
N PHE A 741 -2.64 -1.90 -21.60
CA PHE A 741 -2.33 -2.00 -20.18
C PHE A 741 -0.82 -1.97 -19.91
N ASP A 742 -0.42 -1.57 -18.70
CA ASP A 742 0.96 -1.71 -18.24
C ASP A 742 1.47 -3.16 -18.36
N SER A 743 2.78 -3.34 -18.46
CA SER A 743 3.38 -4.67 -18.46
C SER A 743 3.12 -5.37 -17.13
N ASP A 744 2.67 -6.61 -17.18
CA ASP A 744 2.40 -7.46 -16.02
C ASP A 744 3.38 -8.66 -15.93
N VAL A 745 4.44 -8.66 -16.74
CA VAL A 745 5.45 -9.71 -16.79
C VAL A 745 6.81 -9.17 -17.21
N ASP A 746 7.86 -9.50 -16.45
CA ASP A 746 9.23 -9.03 -16.74
C ASP A 746 9.87 -9.80 -17.90
N ASN A 747 9.64 -11.12 -17.91
CA ASN A 747 10.21 -12.05 -18.90
C ASN A 747 9.08 -12.80 -19.61
N PRO A 748 8.39 -12.13 -20.56
CA PRO A 748 7.27 -12.74 -21.28
C PRO A 748 7.74 -13.94 -22.11
N GLN A 749 6.90 -14.97 -22.17
CA GLN A 749 7.09 -16.09 -23.08
C GLN A 749 7.04 -15.59 -24.53
N GLN A 750 8.18 -15.58 -25.22
CA GLN A 750 8.27 -15.07 -26.59
C GLN A 750 7.61 -15.98 -27.61
N THR A 751 7.69 -17.30 -27.39
CA THR A 751 7.19 -18.31 -28.33
C THR A 751 6.45 -19.41 -27.59
N VAL A 752 5.29 -19.81 -28.10
CA VAL A 752 4.53 -20.97 -27.61
C VAL A 752 4.43 -22.01 -28.72
N SER A 753 4.51 -23.29 -28.35
CA SER A 753 4.47 -24.40 -29.30
C SER A 753 3.34 -25.38 -29.00
N LEU A 754 2.76 -25.98 -30.05
CA LEU A 754 1.85 -27.12 -29.94
C LEU A 754 2.02 -28.07 -31.13
N THR A 755 1.70 -29.34 -30.97
CA THR A 755 1.71 -30.26 -32.13
C THR A 755 0.58 -29.92 -33.10
N VAL A 756 0.84 -30.00 -34.41
CA VAL A 756 -0.20 -29.79 -35.43
C VAL A 756 -1.35 -30.79 -35.26
N GLN A 757 -1.07 -31.99 -34.75
CA GLN A 757 -2.11 -32.97 -34.42
C GLN A 757 -3.04 -32.46 -33.31
N SER A 758 -2.52 -31.82 -32.26
CA SER A 758 -3.33 -31.19 -31.21
C SER A 758 -4.23 -30.08 -31.78
N LEU A 759 -3.77 -29.33 -32.78
CA LEU A 759 -4.58 -28.33 -33.48
C LEU A 759 -5.74 -28.98 -34.26
N TYR A 760 -5.50 -30.08 -34.97
CA TYR A 760 -6.57 -30.80 -35.69
C TYR A 760 -7.63 -31.35 -34.75
N VAL A 761 -7.21 -31.92 -33.62
CA VAL A 761 -8.13 -32.38 -32.57
C VAL A 761 -8.95 -31.21 -32.01
N ALA A 762 -8.33 -30.06 -31.78
CA ALA A 762 -9.03 -28.86 -31.34
C ALA A 762 -10.03 -28.34 -32.38
N LEU A 763 -9.69 -28.34 -33.68
CA LEU A 763 -10.60 -27.94 -34.76
C LEU A 763 -11.86 -28.82 -34.84
N GLY A 764 -11.69 -30.13 -34.69
CA GLY A 764 -12.82 -31.08 -34.67
C GLY A 764 -13.70 -30.96 -33.43
N ASN A 765 -13.13 -30.53 -32.30
CA ASN A 765 -13.83 -30.42 -31.01
C ASN A 765 -14.32 -29.00 -30.67
N ARG A 766 -13.94 -27.96 -31.43
CA ARG A 766 -14.39 -26.58 -31.17
C ARG A 766 -15.89 -26.43 -31.45
N LYS A 767 -16.48 -25.30 -31.07
CA LYS A 767 -17.87 -24.96 -31.37
C LYS A 767 -17.93 -23.70 -32.26
N PRO A 768 -18.48 -23.78 -33.49
CA PRO A 768 -18.91 -24.99 -34.19
C PRO A 768 -17.72 -25.85 -34.67
N PRO A 769 -17.87 -27.19 -34.71
CA PRO A 769 -16.79 -28.10 -35.10
C PRO A 769 -16.48 -27.97 -36.59
N VAL A 770 -15.22 -28.13 -36.95
CA VAL A 770 -14.77 -28.16 -38.34
C VAL A 770 -14.89 -29.59 -38.88
N SER A 771 -15.45 -29.75 -40.08
CA SER A 771 -15.60 -31.07 -40.67
C SER A 771 -14.23 -31.71 -40.97
N GLU A 772 -14.13 -33.04 -40.88
CA GLU A 772 -12.90 -33.76 -41.22
C GLU A 772 -12.45 -33.47 -42.66
N ARG A 773 -13.41 -33.33 -43.59
CA ARG A 773 -13.16 -32.93 -44.98
C ARG A 773 -12.47 -31.57 -45.09
N ASP A 774 -12.88 -30.59 -44.29
CA ASP A 774 -12.29 -29.24 -44.32
C ASP A 774 -10.93 -29.23 -43.62
N ILE A 775 -10.75 -30.03 -42.57
CA ILE A 775 -9.44 -30.25 -41.93
C ILE A 775 -8.46 -30.85 -42.95
N ASP A 776 -8.88 -31.89 -43.68
CA ASP A 776 -8.06 -32.52 -44.72
C ASP A 776 -7.69 -31.54 -45.84
N ALA A 777 -8.60 -30.65 -46.21
CA ALA A 777 -8.37 -29.64 -47.24
C ALA A 777 -7.29 -28.61 -46.85
N ILE A 778 -7.10 -28.34 -45.55
CA ILE A 778 -6.06 -27.41 -45.07
C ILE A 778 -4.74 -28.08 -44.66
N ARG A 779 -4.69 -29.42 -44.53
CA ARG A 779 -3.44 -30.15 -44.19
C ARG A 779 -2.22 -29.76 -45.04
N PRO A 780 -2.33 -29.52 -46.36
CA PRO A 780 -1.19 -29.11 -47.18
C PRO A 780 -0.50 -27.84 -46.68
N PHE A 781 -1.23 -26.91 -46.06
CA PHE A 781 -0.65 -25.70 -45.47
C PHE A 781 0.37 -26.01 -44.37
N PHE A 782 0.12 -27.05 -43.56
CA PHE A 782 1.04 -27.45 -42.49
C PHE A 782 2.13 -28.41 -43.01
N ASN A 783 1.77 -29.34 -43.90
CA ASN A 783 2.65 -30.43 -44.33
C ASN A 783 3.66 -30.01 -45.42
N ASP A 784 3.31 -29.08 -46.31
CA ASP A 784 4.13 -28.66 -47.45
C ASP A 784 4.72 -27.25 -47.23
N ALA A 785 6.02 -27.20 -46.94
CA ALA A 785 6.73 -25.95 -46.73
C ALA A 785 6.81 -25.07 -47.99
N LYS A 786 6.83 -25.66 -49.20
CA LYS A 786 6.88 -24.91 -50.47
C LYS A 786 5.53 -24.26 -50.74
N LEU A 787 4.44 -24.98 -50.53
CA LEU A 787 3.09 -24.45 -50.65
C LEU A 787 2.85 -23.32 -49.64
N ARG A 788 3.24 -23.53 -48.37
CA ARG A 788 3.13 -22.50 -47.33
C ARG A 788 3.93 -21.23 -47.67
N ALA A 789 5.12 -21.37 -48.25
CA ALA A 789 5.94 -20.22 -48.68
C ALA A 789 5.31 -19.37 -49.80
N ALA A 790 4.27 -19.87 -50.49
CA ALA A 790 3.53 -19.09 -51.47
C ALA A 790 2.64 -18.02 -50.82
N PHE A 791 2.29 -18.16 -49.53
CA PHE A 791 1.46 -17.22 -48.80
C PHE A 791 2.30 -16.00 -48.40
N SER A 792 1.83 -14.80 -48.75
CA SER A 792 2.57 -13.55 -48.51
C SER A 792 1.68 -12.54 -47.78
N PRO A 793 1.89 -12.30 -46.48
CA PRO A 793 1.25 -11.19 -45.78
C PRO A 793 1.88 -9.87 -46.23
N VAL A 794 1.08 -8.98 -46.83
CA VAL A 794 1.55 -7.70 -47.40
C VAL A 794 0.85 -6.53 -46.73
N GLU A 795 1.65 -5.54 -46.35
CA GLU A 795 1.18 -4.24 -45.89
C GLU A 795 1.50 -3.20 -46.98
N ILE A 796 0.47 -2.56 -47.53
CA ILE A 796 0.65 -1.53 -48.56
C ILE A 796 0.70 -0.18 -47.86
N ILE A 797 1.91 0.33 -47.64
CA ILE A 797 2.11 1.70 -47.13
C ILE A 797 1.97 2.66 -48.31
N HIS A 798 0.83 3.35 -48.42
CA HIS A 798 0.73 4.49 -49.34
C HIS A 798 1.64 5.61 -48.83
N ARG A 799 2.81 5.82 -49.46
CA ARG A 799 3.59 7.04 -49.26
C ARG A 799 2.72 8.23 -49.71
N GLN A 800 2.15 8.98 -48.77
CA GLN A 800 1.45 10.22 -49.07
C GLN A 800 2.48 11.26 -49.53
N THR A 801 2.42 11.67 -50.80
CA THR A 801 3.20 12.77 -51.39
C THR A 801 2.41 14.09 -51.46
N ALA A 802 1.34 14.26 -50.68
CA ALA A 802 0.59 15.53 -50.61
C ALA A 802 0.10 15.80 -49.19
N PRO A 803 0.08 17.08 -48.75
CA PRO A 803 -0.48 17.44 -47.45
C PRO A 803 -1.99 17.21 -47.48
N VAL A 804 -2.45 16.22 -46.69
CA VAL A 804 -3.87 16.03 -46.43
C VAL A 804 -4.28 17.08 -45.41
N LEU A 805 -5.17 18.00 -45.82
CA LEU A 805 -5.94 18.82 -44.88
C LEU A 805 -6.58 17.88 -43.85
N GLU A 806 -6.36 18.13 -42.55
CA GLU A 806 -6.96 17.37 -41.45
C GLU A 806 -8.48 17.32 -41.62
N THR A 807 -8.97 16.27 -42.27
CA THR A 807 -10.37 15.89 -42.17
C THR A 807 -10.52 15.25 -40.81
N ALA A 808 -11.32 15.87 -39.95
CA ALA A 808 -11.67 15.34 -38.64
C ALA A 808 -12.05 13.85 -38.76
N PRO A 809 -11.62 13.00 -37.81
CA PRO A 809 -11.93 11.58 -37.84
C PRO A 809 -13.45 11.39 -37.95
N PRO A 810 -13.91 10.36 -38.71
CA PRO A 810 -15.33 10.10 -38.85
C PRO A 810 -15.95 9.95 -37.46
N VAL A 811 -17.04 10.71 -37.23
CA VAL A 811 -17.83 10.60 -36.00
C VAL A 811 -18.32 9.17 -35.90
N ARG A 812 -17.76 8.38 -34.96
CA ARG A 812 -18.26 7.05 -34.64
C ARG A 812 -19.71 7.19 -34.21
N VAL A 813 -20.62 6.55 -34.93
CA VAL A 813 -22.02 6.45 -34.52
C VAL A 813 -22.05 5.54 -33.29
N ALA A 814 -22.33 6.11 -32.12
CA ALA A 814 -22.40 5.37 -30.87
C ALA A 814 -23.48 4.29 -30.92
N LYS A 815 -23.10 3.01 -30.66
CA LYS A 815 -23.84 1.96 -29.94
C LYS A 815 -23.14 0.60 -30.10
N PRO A 816 -23.01 -0.23 -29.04
CA PRO A 816 -23.96 -0.36 -27.92
C PRO A 816 -23.44 0.13 -26.57
N LYS A 817 -24.31 0.85 -25.85
CA LYS A 817 -24.17 1.15 -24.43
C LYS A 817 -24.31 -0.16 -23.64
N LEU A 818 -23.62 -0.29 -22.51
CA LEU A 818 -23.83 -1.38 -21.55
C LEU A 818 -25.35 -1.59 -21.33
N GLY A 819 -25.88 -2.77 -21.71
CA GLY A 819 -27.31 -3.05 -21.63
C GLY A 819 -27.68 -3.53 -20.24
N LEU A 820 -28.67 -2.93 -19.58
CA LEU A 820 -29.15 -3.43 -18.29
C LEU A 820 -30.04 -4.65 -18.50
N ARG A 821 -29.89 -5.69 -17.67
CA ARG A 821 -30.97 -6.67 -17.49
C ARG A 821 -32.15 -5.97 -16.83
N THR A 822 -33.26 -5.83 -17.54
CA THR A 822 -34.53 -5.51 -16.89
C THR A 822 -34.87 -6.68 -15.98
N ALA A 823 -34.88 -6.45 -14.67
CA ALA A 823 -35.43 -7.41 -13.72
C ALA A 823 -36.87 -7.71 -14.17
N GLN A 824 -37.10 -8.93 -14.68
CA GLN A 824 -38.45 -9.45 -14.75
C GLN A 824 -38.92 -9.54 -13.29
N ARG A 825 -39.85 -8.65 -12.91
CA ARG A 825 -40.62 -8.83 -11.68
C ARG A 825 -41.41 -10.13 -11.86
N GLU A 826 -40.98 -11.19 -11.18
CA GLU A 826 -41.88 -12.28 -10.78
C GLU A 826 -42.59 -11.89 -9.47
#